data_AF-A0A7X6XA07-F1
#
_entry.id   AF-A0A7X6XA07-F1
#
_cell.length_a   1.000
_cell.length_b   1.000
_cell.length_c   1.000
_cell.angle_alpha   90.00
_cell.angle_beta   90.00
_cell.angle_gamma   90.00
#
_symmetry.space_group_name_H-M   'P 1'
#
loop_
_entity.id
_entity.type
_entity.pdbx_description
1 polymer ?
#
loop_
_entity_poly.entity_id
_entity_poly.type
_entity_poly.pdbx_seq_one_letter_code
_entity_poly.pdbx_strand_id
1 'polypeptide(L)'
;MQAFDLLVQCGLTKDQASLFKNESIDITYSLSSNLLHIIFPVTKLVPFRLYEKINNSLKERFSCEILVSLDCESATLDYQNLMKYMIYLIKEYKIDPRLLNFSTRLIEQQLYYMVNNDEQTTIVKDAMYLLSTALTEIGIRLKVNYELRPTTNKVDVKSEVEMVLPKTVAPKKTRKKTKTADFPLVAIHQLVDEVSNVKVKGVIFKIDKRVTRTNNVEVTLYLYHENDAIDAVMYLDDEDELDFKVGQSVMLAGSYQYYSFKKENRFRISDITLIEDLYPRKDEAIAKRIELHAHTKSSEMDGISDTTELVKRAYQYGHDAVAITDHMVVHSFPAAQRAMNSLNKGEHKIKVIYGVEMNMVEDELHIVSNHHSANLMNSTYIAFDVETTGLSSRLDEMIEFGAVKVVNQSVVASKQFFIKPSKEIPAYIQKLTGITKKETDTGLSLSEAMVQIQEFIGDDILVAHNARFDMRFLQEARRKLNLPPLKNTLIDTLDLSRLIIDLKRSYSLGSVARYYRIAYDQSVAHRADYDAQVLSSVLISLLADCESQGIHSTDDLLKHQQDFETFDKSMKYHVNLLAKDSQGLKELYKLVSLSHTKYLRFRGKSVKKSNESNAEPRIPRHEIEKVREHLLIGSACYNSLLFEIARTGSMEELETEMSFYDYVEIQPLSNYEPLIYTNSLKSKEELIQILKDIIFTAKKLNKLVVATGDVHYVDQEDKIFRDVYVNAIGLGGVRHPLYVYDNAVRRNNELPSQHFRTTQEMLEGYPYLDPELVKQMVIDNSQKINEQIEVIQPIPAELYTPHIEGSDYKLKEICYNNAHRIYGNPLPELVEKRLVRELNSIITNGYGVIYYTSYLLVKHSLEHGYMVGSRGSVGSS
;
A
#
# COMPACT_ATOMS: atom_id res chain seq x y z
N MET A 1 -32.49 -36.66 11.22
CA MET A 1 -32.54 -35.25 11.65
C MET A 1 -33.47 -34.52 10.69
N GLN A 2 -34.39 -33.67 11.14
CA GLN A 2 -35.24 -32.92 10.20
C GLN A 2 -34.38 -31.88 9.48
N ALA A 3 -34.51 -31.76 8.15
CA ALA A 3 -33.72 -30.83 7.33
C ALA A 3 -33.79 -29.40 7.87
N PHE A 4 -34.97 -29.00 8.33
CA PHE A 4 -35.29 -27.65 8.77
C PHE A 4 -34.45 -27.19 9.97
N ASP A 5 -34.27 -28.04 10.98
CA ASP A 5 -33.50 -27.69 12.19
C ASP A 5 -32.02 -27.50 11.86
N LEU A 6 -31.46 -28.33 10.97
CA LEU A 6 -30.07 -28.19 10.52
C LEU A 6 -29.87 -26.88 9.73
N LEU A 7 -30.81 -26.54 8.85
CA LEU A 7 -30.73 -25.35 8.02
C LEU A 7 -30.82 -24.07 8.87
N VAL A 8 -31.66 -24.06 9.91
CA VAL A 8 -31.70 -22.96 10.89
C VAL A 8 -30.39 -22.86 11.67
N GLN A 9 -29.79 -23.98 12.07
CA GLN A 9 -28.45 -23.99 12.70
C GLN A 9 -27.35 -23.51 11.74
N CYS A 10 -27.50 -23.72 10.44
CA CYS A 10 -26.65 -23.15 9.39
C CYS A 10 -26.92 -21.65 9.12
N GLY A 11 -27.79 -21.02 9.94
CA GLY A 11 -28.05 -19.58 9.93
C GLY A 11 -29.08 -19.12 8.91
N LEU A 12 -29.89 -20.01 8.34
CA LEU A 12 -30.98 -19.64 7.43
C LEU A 12 -32.20 -19.13 8.23
N THR A 13 -32.91 -18.15 7.67
CA THR A 13 -34.22 -17.73 8.23
C THR A 13 -35.27 -18.81 7.99
N LYS A 14 -36.37 -18.80 8.75
CA LYS A 14 -37.48 -19.75 8.55
C LYS A 14 -38.05 -19.72 7.12
N ASP A 15 -38.09 -18.53 6.51
CA ASP A 15 -38.52 -18.34 5.12
C ASP A 15 -37.51 -18.84 4.09
N GLN A 16 -36.21 -18.88 4.43
CA GLN A 16 -35.17 -19.47 3.57
C GLN A 16 -35.14 -20.99 3.69
N ALA A 17 -35.36 -21.51 4.89
CA ALA A 17 -35.41 -22.95 5.16
C ALA A 17 -36.65 -23.61 4.53
N SER A 18 -37.74 -22.87 4.31
CA SER A 18 -38.94 -23.39 3.64
C SER A 18 -38.76 -23.69 2.13
N LEU A 19 -37.65 -23.26 1.53
CA LEU A 19 -37.25 -23.65 0.17
C LEU A 19 -36.75 -25.10 0.08
N PHE A 20 -36.44 -25.72 1.22
CA PHE A 20 -36.02 -27.11 1.34
C PHE A 20 -37.22 -27.96 1.77
N LYS A 21 -37.30 -29.20 1.27
CA LYS A 21 -38.40 -30.09 1.69
C LYS A 21 -38.25 -30.42 3.17
N ASN A 22 -39.37 -30.41 3.90
CA ASN A 22 -39.39 -30.70 5.32
C ASN A 22 -39.38 -32.23 5.58
N GLU A 23 -38.52 -32.93 4.84
CA GLU A 23 -38.31 -34.38 4.87
C GLU A 23 -36.99 -34.70 5.60
N SER A 24 -36.71 -35.98 5.82
CA SER A 24 -35.43 -36.43 6.38
C SER A 24 -34.30 -36.17 5.38
N ILE A 25 -33.18 -35.63 5.85
CA ILE A 25 -31.92 -35.54 5.08
C ILE A 25 -31.18 -36.88 5.11
N ASP A 26 -30.60 -37.25 3.98
CA ASP A 26 -29.70 -38.39 3.89
C ASP A 26 -28.27 -37.94 4.22
N ILE A 27 -27.66 -38.64 5.17
CA ILE A 27 -26.29 -38.37 5.63
C ILE A 27 -25.50 -39.67 5.56
N THR A 28 -24.42 -39.67 4.80
CA THR A 28 -23.49 -40.79 4.71
C THR A 28 -22.10 -40.32 5.11
N TYR A 29 -21.48 -41.02 6.06
CA TYR A 29 -20.08 -40.76 6.45
C TYR A 29 -19.19 -41.92 6.00
N SER A 30 -18.21 -41.61 5.17
CA SER A 30 -17.21 -42.57 4.69
C SER A 30 -15.97 -42.51 5.57
N LEU A 31 -15.74 -43.57 6.35
CA LEU A 31 -14.56 -43.72 7.22
C LEU A 31 -13.24 -43.76 6.44
N SER A 32 -13.22 -44.34 5.24
CA SER A 32 -12.00 -44.50 4.44
C SER A 32 -11.52 -43.21 3.79
N SER A 33 -12.43 -42.27 3.52
CA SER A 33 -12.13 -40.98 2.88
C SER A 33 -12.33 -39.77 3.79
N ASN A 34 -12.69 -39.98 5.07
CA ASN A 34 -13.03 -38.91 6.02
C ASN A 34 -14.03 -37.88 5.44
N LEU A 35 -15.02 -38.38 4.70
CA LEU A 35 -15.96 -37.56 3.93
C LEU A 35 -17.38 -37.72 4.51
N LEU A 36 -17.98 -36.61 4.93
CA LEU A 36 -19.38 -36.49 5.30
C LEU A 36 -20.18 -35.94 4.13
N HIS A 37 -21.02 -36.80 3.54
CA HIS A 37 -21.90 -36.48 2.43
C HIS A 37 -23.31 -36.22 2.95
N ILE A 38 -23.84 -35.03 2.71
CA ILE A 38 -25.17 -34.60 3.14
C ILE A 38 -25.99 -34.25 1.91
N ILE A 39 -27.15 -34.89 1.76
CA ILE A 39 -28.06 -34.69 0.64
C ILE A 39 -29.32 -33.98 1.14
N PHE A 40 -29.58 -32.80 0.60
CA PHE A 40 -30.76 -32.00 0.89
C PHE A 40 -31.81 -32.17 -0.20
N PRO A 41 -33.03 -32.66 0.12
CA PRO A 41 -34.12 -32.70 -0.83
C PRO A 41 -34.70 -31.30 -1.08
N VAL A 42 -34.76 -30.88 -2.35
CA VAL A 42 -35.26 -29.57 -2.77
C VAL A 42 -36.26 -29.70 -3.94
N THR A 43 -37.29 -28.86 -3.95
CA THR A 43 -38.29 -28.86 -5.05
C THR A 43 -37.78 -28.12 -6.30
N LYS A 44 -36.98 -27.07 -6.08
CA LYS A 44 -36.27 -26.28 -7.09
C LYS A 44 -34.87 -25.98 -6.60
N LEU A 45 -33.94 -25.75 -7.53
CA LEU A 45 -32.58 -25.37 -7.16
C LEU A 45 -32.58 -24.08 -6.34
N VAL A 46 -31.90 -24.11 -5.19
CA VAL A 46 -31.80 -22.95 -4.31
C VAL A 46 -30.81 -21.92 -4.87
N PRO A 47 -31.03 -20.61 -4.62
CA PRO A 47 -30.06 -19.58 -4.97
C PRO A 47 -28.66 -19.90 -4.43
N PHE A 48 -27.62 -19.67 -5.24
CA PHE A 48 -26.24 -20.02 -4.88
C PHE A 48 -25.80 -19.47 -3.51
N ARG A 49 -26.23 -18.26 -3.15
CA ARG A 49 -25.93 -17.64 -1.85
C ARG A 49 -26.39 -18.48 -0.66
N LEU A 50 -27.51 -19.22 -0.79
CA LEU A 50 -27.99 -20.10 0.26
C LEU A 50 -27.17 -21.39 0.33
N TYR A 51 -26.83 -21.98 -0.83
CA TYR A 51 -25.96 -23.14 -0.90
C TYR A 51 -24.57 -22.86 -0.32
N GLU A 52 -23.95 -21.74 -0.71
CA GLU A 52 -22.65 -21.28 -0.19
C GLU A 52 -22.69 -21.10 1.33
N LYS A 53 -23.75 -20.50 1.86
CA LYS A 53 -23.94 -20.29 3.30
C LYS A 53 -24.05 -21.60 4.07
N ILE A 54 -24.80 -22.58 3.54
CA ILE A 54 -24.92 -23.91 4.14
C ILE A 54 -23.57 -24.61 4.13
N ASN A 55 -22.89 -24.62 2.97
CA ASN A 55 -21.62 -25.31 2.81
C ASN A 55 -20.52 -24.73 3.72
N ASN A 56 -20.40 -23.40 3.81
CA ASN A 56 -19.44 -22.76 4.69
C ASN A 56 -19.75 -23.02 6.16
N SER A 57 -21.02 -22.91 6.57
CA SER A 57 -21.41 -23.19 7.95
C SER A 57 -21.16 -24.65 8.35
N LEU A 58 -21.31 -25.61 7.44
CA LEU A 58 -21.03 -27.01 7.73
C LEU A 58 -19.51 -27.28 7.80
N LYS A 59 -18.72 -26.70 6.87
CA LYS A 59 -17.25 -26.79 6.90
C LYS A 59 -16.63 -26.17 8.17
N GLU A 60 -17.25 -25.13 8.74
CA GLU A 60 -16.79 -24.53 10.00
C GLU A 60 -17.11 -25.38 11.24
N ARG A 61 -18.15 -26.21 11.17
CA ARG A 61 -18.65 -27.00 12.32
C ARG A 61 -18.06 -28.39 12.43
N PHE A 62 -17.53 -28.95 11.33
CA PHE A 62 -17.06 -30.33 11.27
C PHE A 62 -15.60 -30.39 10.81
N SER A 63 -14.79 -31.23 11.47
CA SER A 63 -13.36 -31.43 11.16
C SER A 63 -13.08 -32.48 10.06
N CYS A 64 -14.08 -32.78 9.22
CA CYS A 64 -13.99 -33.74 8.11
C CYS A 64 -14.31 -33.06 6.77
N GLU A 65 -14.01 -33.71 5.64
CA GLU A 65 -14.42 -33.19 4.34
C GLU A 65 -15.94 -33.22 4.24
N ILE A 66 -16.55 -32.10 3.83
CA ILE A 66 -18.00 -31.97 3.68
C ILE A 66 -18.35 -31.88 2.21
N LEU A 67 -19.21 -32.79 1.76
CA LEU A 67 -19.88 -32.71 0.46
C LEU A 67 -21.37 -32.46 0.67
N VAL A 68 -21.86 -31.34 0.12
CA VAL A 68 -23.28 -30.98 0.16
C VAL A 68 -23.89 -31.14 -1.23
N SER A 69 -24.88 -32.02 -1.35
CA SER A 69 -25.62 -32.27 -2.59
C SER A 69 -27.08 -31.85 -2.45
N LEU A 70 -27.67 -31.38 -3.55
CA LEU A 70 -29.07 -30.99 -3.62
C LEU A 70 -29.83 -32.00 -4.48
N ASP A 71 -30.70 -32.81 -3.88
CA ASP A 71 -31.57 -33.69 -4.66
C ASP A 71 -32.80 -32.92 -5.15
N CYS A 72 -32.78 -32.54 -6.43
CA CYS A 72 -33.73 -31.58 -7.01
C CYS A 72 -34.70 -32.24 -7.99
N GLU A 73 -36.01 -32.07 -7.78
CA GLU A 73 -37.06 -32.62 -8.66
C GLU A 73 -37.22 -31.86 -9.98
N SER A 74 -37.01 -30.53 -9.99
CA SER A 74 -37.08 -29.69 -11.19
C SER A 74 -35.90 -28.73 -11.30
N ALA A 75 -34.93 -29.05 -12.16
CA ALA A 75 -33.76 -28.23 -12.43
C ALA A 75 -34.06 -27.07 -13.40
N THR A 76 -35.06 -26.25 -13.09
CA THR A 76 -35.25 -24.97 -13.80
C THR A 76 -34.16 -23.99 -13.37
N LEU A 77 -33.12 -23.91 -14.20
CA LEU A 77 -31.93 -23.10 -13.96
C LEU A 77 -32.11 -21.71 -14.54
N ASP A 78 -32.17 -20.70 -13.68
CA ASP A 78 -31.87 -19.33 -14.09
C ASP A 78 -30.37 -19.23 -14.42
N TYR A 79 -30.05 -18.73 -15.62
CA TYR A 79 -28.69 -18.64 -16.12
C TYR A 79 -27.76 -17.88 -15.16
N GLN A 80 -28.25 -16.81 -14.52
CA GLN A 80 -27.44 -16.03 -13.57
C GLN A 80 -27.08 -16.84 -12.31
N ASN A 81 -27.98 -17.69 -11.82
CA ASN A 81 -27.69 -18.56 -10.69
C ASN A 81 -26.79 -19.73 -11.08
N LEU A 82 -27.00 -20.35 -12.26
CA LEU A 82 -26.13 -21.41 -12.78
C LEU A 82 -24.68 -20.93 -12.89
N MET A 83 -24.45 -19.72 -13.42
CA MET A 83 -23.09 -19.17 -13.56
C MET A 83 -22.38 -19.00 -12.20
N LYS A 84 -23.10 -18.71 -11.12
CA LYS A 84 -22.52 -18.62 -9.77
C LYS A 84 -22.08 -19.99 -9.24
N TYR A 85 -22.89 -21.03 -9.44
CA TYR A 85 -22.48 -22.41 -9.14
C TYR A 85 -21.26 -22.83 -9.98
N MET A 86 -21.23 -22.46 -11.26
CA MET A 86 -20.11 -22.77 -12.16
C MET A 86 -18.79 -22.13 -11.70
N ILE A 87 -18.81 -20.85 -11.31
CA ILE A 87 -17.62 -20.16 -10.77
C ILE A 87 -17.09 -20.87 -9.52
N TYR A 88 -18.00 -21.27 -8.63
CA TYR A 88 -17.65 -22.01 -7.42
C TYR A 88 -17.03 -23.38 -7.74
N LEU A 89 -17.67 -24.18 -8.60
CA LEU A 89 -17.21 -25.51 -8.96
C LEU A 89 -15.87 -25.49 -9.71
N ILE A 90 -15.68 -24.55 -10.62
CA ILE A 90 -14.41 -24.41 -11.36
C ILE A 90 -13.25 -24.15 -10.38
N LYS A 91 -13.49 -23.33 -9.36
CA LYS A 91 -12.50 -23.06 -8.30
C LYS A 91 -12.26 -24.26 -7.39
N GLU A 92 -13.33 -24.90 -6.90
CA GLU A 92 -13.24 -25.98 -5.91
C GLU A 92 -12.60 -27.24 -6.52
N TYR A 93 -12.97 -27.60 -7.75
CA TYR A 93 -12.47 -28.79 -8.46
C TYR A 93 -11.20 -28.51 -9.29
N LYS A 94 -10.61 -27.30 -9.18
CA LYS A 94 -9.41 -26.87 -9.91
C LYS A 94 -9.49 -27.09 -11.42
N ILE A 95 -10.67 -26.82 -11.99
CA ILE A 95 -10.94 -26.90 -13.42
C ILE A 95 -10.35 -25.64 -14.10
N ASP A 96 -9.97 -25.71 -15.37
CA ASP A 96 -9.36 -24.60 -16.10
C ASP A 96 -10.22 -23.31 -16.02
N PRO A 97 -9.71 -22.23 -15.40
CA PRO A 97 -10.49 -21.01 -15.19
C PRO A 97 -10.81 -20.26 -16.49
N ARG A 98 -10.12 -20.56 -17.61
CA ARG A 98 -10.38 -19.94 -18.92
C ARG A 98 -11.79 -20.24 -19.43
N LEU A 99 -12.45 -21.29 -18.94
CA LEU A 99 -13.85 -21.60 -19.24
C LEU A 99 -14.81 -20.46 -18.88
N LEU A 100 -14.51 -19.67 -17.84
CA LEU A 100 -15.35 -18.53 -17.44
C LEU A 100 -15.36 -17.40 -18.46
N ASN A 101 -14.38 -17.39 -19.37
CA ASN A 101 -14.24 -16.38 -20.42
C ASN A 101 -14.92 -16.80 -21.73
N PHE A 102 -15.48 -18.01 -21.81
CA PHE A 102 -16.15 -18.51 -23.00
C PHE A 102 -17.65 -18.22 -22.92
N SER A 103 -18.24 -17.73 -24.02
CA SER A 103 -19.69 -17.53 -24.07
C SER A 103 -20.40 -18.88 -24.03
N THR A 104 -21.40 -19.01 -23.15
CA THR A 104 -22.20 -20.23 -23.01
C THR A 104 -23.67 -20.01 -23.36
N ARG A 105 -24.35 -21.07 -23.77
CA ARG A 105 -25.79 -21.06 -24.06
C ARG A 105 -26.45 -22.27 -23.42
N LEU A 106 -27.52 -22.04 -22.65
CA LEU A 106 -28.31 -23.10 -22.03
C LEU A 106 -29.53 -23.43 -22.89
N ILE A 107 -29.67 -24.67 -23.35
CA ILE A 107 -30.81 -25.17 -24.14
C ILE A 107 -31.22 -26.53 -23.58
N GLU A 108 -32.49 -26.69 -23.16
CA GLU A 108 -33.08 -27.99 -22.78
C GLU A 108 -32.18 -28.87 -21.88
N GLN A 109 -31.66 -28.30 -20.78
CA GLN A 109 -30.76 -28.95 -19.80
C GLN A 109 -29.35 -29.30 -20.33
N GLN A 110 -28.93 -28.64 -21.39
CA GLN A 110 -27.59 -28.76 -21.95
C GLN A 110 -26.91 -27.38 -22.01
N LEU A 111 -25.69 -27.29 -21.48
CA LEU A 111 -24.86 -26.09 -21.53
C LEU A 111 -23.88 -26.22 -22.69
N TYR A 112 -24.02 -25.35 -23.68
CA TYR A 112 -23.15 -25.28 -24.84
C TYR A 112 -22.10 -24.19 -24.66
N TYR A 113 -20.83 -24.56 -24.66
CA TYR A 113 -19.71 -23.63 -24.80
C TYR A 113 -19.50 -23.27 -26.27
N MET A 114 -19.58 -21.99 -26.60
CA MET A 114 -19.30 -21.53 -27.96
C MET A 114 -17.79 -21.35 -28.13
N VAL A 115 -17.19 -22.17 -28.99
CA VAL A 115 -15.74 -22.17 -29.24
C VAL A 115 -15.44 -21.62 -30.64
N ASN A 116 -14.35 -20.86 -30.78
CA ASN A 116 -13.98 -20.16 -32.02
C ASN A 116 -12.74 -20.73 -32.71
N ASN A 117 -11.97 -21.59 -32.04
CA ASN A 117 -10.73 -22.17 -32.57
C ASN A 117 -10.45 -23.54 -31.91
N ASP A 118 -9.46 -24.26 -32.45
CA ASP A 118 -9.10 -25.60 -31.98
C ASP A 118 -8.56 -25.60 -30.54
N GLU A 119 -7.86 -24.53 -30.13
CA GLU A 119 -7.35 -24.38 -28.76
C GLU A 119 -8.50 -24.31 -27.74
N GLN A 120 -9.51 -23.47 -27.97
CA GLN A 120 -10.71 -23.38 -27.13
C GLN A 120 -11.49 -24.69 -27.10
N THR A 121 -11.53 -25.40 -28.24
CA THR A 121 -12.18 -26.71 -28.34
C THR A 121 -11.48 -27.73 -27.44
N THR A 122 -10.15 -27.76 -27.42
CA THR A 122 -9.37 -28.64 -26.55
C THR A 122 -9.59 -28.30 -25.08
N ILE A 123 -9.56 -27.02 -24.70
CA ILE A 123 -9.79 -26.57 -23.32
C ILE A 123 -11.17 -27.02 -22.81
N VAL A 124 -12.23 -26.86 -23.62
CA VAL A 124 -13.56 -27.31 -23.23
C VAL A 124 -13.62 -28.84 -23.14
N LYS A 125 -13.07 -29.57 -24.10
CA LYS A 125 -13.05 -31.04 -24.09
C LYS A 125 -12.36 -31.61 -22.85
N ASP A 126 -11.21 -31.05 -22.47
CA ASP A 126 -10.43 -31.51 -21.31
C ASP A 126 -11.18 -31.27 -20.00
N ALA A 127 -11.98 -30.20 -19.92
CA ALA A 127 -12.74 -29.83 -18.73
C ALA A 127 -14.14 -30.44 -18.64
N MET A 128 -14.73 -30.88 -19.75
CA MET A 128 -16.12 -31.35 -19.83
C MET A 128 -16.43 -32.47 -18.84
N TYR A 129 -15.52 -33.44 -18.70
CA TYR A 129 -15.73 -34.57 -17.81
C TYR A 129 -15.73 -34.13 -16.34
N LEU A 130 -14.69 -33.41 -15.91
CA LEU A 130 -14.55 -32.91 -14.53
C LEU A 130 -15.73 -32.00 -14.15
N LEU A 131 -16.13 -31.11 -15.06
CA LEU A 131 -17.22 -30.18 -14.82
C LEU A 131 -18.59 -30.87 -14.74
N SER A 132 -18.83 -31.87 -15.60
CA SER A 132 -20.09 -32.63 -15.56
C SER A 132 -20.19 -33.51 -14.30
N THR A 133 -19.08 -34.10 -13.85
CA THR A 133 -18.99 -34.81 -12.57
C THR A 133 -19.25 -33.86 -11.39
N ALA A 134 -18.59 -32.71 -11.34
CA ALA A 134 -18.75 -31.72 -10.27
C ALA A 134 -20.20 -31.19 -10.17
N LEU A 135 -20.84 -30.92 -11.32
CA LEU A 135 -22.25 -30.53 -11.38
C LEU A 135 -23.16 -31.65 -10.85
N THR A 136 -22.89 -32.90 -11.23
CA THR A 136 -23.67 -34.06 -10.80
C THR A 136 -23.52 -34.30 -9.29
N GLU A 137 -22.30 -34.13 -8.74
CA GLU A 137 -22.03 -34.30 -7.32
C GLU A 137 -22.81 -33.32 -6.44
N ILE A 138 -23.03 -32.08 -6.89
CA ILE A 138 -23.86 -31.12 -6.15
C ILE A 138 -25.36 -31.23 -6.49
N GLY A 139 -25.74 -32.19 -7.35
CA GLY A 139 -27.13 -32.49 -7.71
C GLY A 139 -27.68 -31.74 -8.92
N ILE A 140 -26.84 -31.04 -9.68
CA ILE A 140 -27.19 -30.39 -10.94
C ILE A 140 -26.95 -31.37 -12.10
N ARG A 141 -28.02 -32.01 -12.57
CA ARG A 141 -27.95 -32.93 -13.72
C ARG A 141 -28.01 -32.14 -15.04
N LEU A 142 -26.86 -31.65 -15.48
CA LEU A 142 -26.72 -30.87 -16.70
C LEU A 142 -25.62 -31.44 -17.60
N LYS A 143 -25.89 -31.55 -18.91
CA LYS A 143 -24.90 -32.03 -19.87
C LYS A 143 -24.09 -30.87 -20.43
N VAL A 144 -22.77 -30.93 -20.33
CA VAL A 144 -21.87 -29.93 -20.91
C VAL A 144 -21.49 -30.37 -22.32
N ASN A 145 -21.71 -29.50 -23.29
CA ASN A 145 -21.35 -29.68 -24.70
C ASN A 145 -20.59 -28.45 -25.21
N TYR A 146 -20.04 -28.54 -26.42
CA TYR A 146 -19.49 -27.38 -27.12
C TYR A 146 -20.04 -27.29 -28.55
N GLU A 147 -20.11 -26.08 -29.08
CA GLU A 147 -20.50 -25.80 -30.46
C GLU A 147 -19.43 -24.91 -31.12
N LEU A 148 -18.86 -25.38 -32.22
CA LEU A 148 -17.99 -24.57 -33.07
C LEU A 148 -18.86 -23.54 -33.78
N ARG A 149 -18.58 -22.25 -33.59
CA ARG A 149 -19.26 -21.24 -34.38
C ARG A 149 -18.91 -21.48 -35.85
N PRO A 150 -19.89 -21.64 -36.76
CA PRO A 150 -19.58 -21.80 -38.16
C PRO A 150 -18.82 -20.57 -38.64
N THR A 151 -17.57 -20.75 -39.08
CA THR A 151 -16.93 -19.81 -39.99
C THR A 151 -17.86 -19.68 -41.18
N THR A 152 -18.43 -18.49 -41.40
CA THR A 152 -19.20 -18.21 -42.61
C THR A 152 -18.27 -18.40 -43.80
N ASN A 153 -18.38 -19.57 -44.42
CA ASN A 153 -17.81 -19.86 -45.71
C ASN A 153 -18.36 -18.86 -46.71
N LYS A 154 -17.46 -18.33 -47.53
CA LYS A 154 -17.76 -17.63 -48.77
C LYS A 154 -18.80 -18.43 -49.55
N VAL A 155 -19.91 -17.79 -49.88
CA VAL A 155 -20.84 -18.26 -50.91
C VAL A 155 -20.58 -17.41 -52.14
N ASP A 156 -19.79 -17.94 -53.06
CA ASP A 156 -19.78 -17.52 -54.46
C ASP A 156 -21.08 -17.98 -55.10
N VAL A 157 -21.96 -17.06 -55.45
CA VAL A 157 -23.04 -17.31 -56.41
C VAL A 157 -22.86 -16.35 -57.57
N LYS A 158 -22.57 -16.96 -58.73
CA LYS A 158 -22.51 -16.31 -60.03
C LYS A 158 -23.85 -15.66 -60.37
N SER A 159 -23.73 -14.47 -60.93
CA SER A 159 -24.76 -13.72 -61.64
C SER A 159 -25.32 -14.49 -62.83
N GLU A 160 -26.65 -14.61 -62.93
CA GLU A 160 -27.43 -14.14 -64.09
C GLU A 160 -28.95 -14.33 -63.89
N VAL A 161 -29.68 -13.28 -64.29
CA VAL A 161 -31.00 -13.19 -64.95
C VAL A 161 -31.92 -12.17 -64.29
N GLU A 162 -32.22 -11.12 -65.07
CA GLU A 162 -33.20 -10.07 -64.82
C GLU A 162 -34.63 -10.63 -64.72
N MET A 163 -35.40 -10.12 -63.75
CA MET A 163 -36.84 -9.93 -63.91
C MET A 163 -37.30 -8.63 -63.24
N VAL A 164 -38.20 -7.94 -63.94
CA VAL A 164 -38.64 -6.56 -63.73
C VAL A 164 -40.00 -6.52 -63.01
N LEU A 165 -40.07 -5.70 -61.93
CA LEU A 165 -41.22 -4.99 -61.30
C LEU A 165 -42.30 -5.78 -60.50
N PRO A 166 -42.98 -5.17 -59.49
CA PRO A 166 -43.14 -3.73 -59.25
C PRO A 166 -42.72 -3.18 -57.87
N LYS A 167 -42.32 -1.90 -57.88
CA LYS A 167 -42.07 -1.06 -56.71
C LYS A 167 -43.37 -0.75 -55.96
N THR A 168 -43.47 -1.17 -54.71
CA THR A 168 -44.33 -0.52 -53.71
C THR A 168 -43.56 0.64 -53.08
N VAL A 169 -44.01 1.86 -53.36
CA VAL A 169 -43.49 3.07 -52.73
C VAL A 169 -44.01 3.13 -51.30
N ALA A 170 -43.15 2.85 -50.32
CA ALA A 170 -43.39 3.28 -48.94
C ALA A 170 -43.05 4.79 -48.84
N PRO A 171 -43.87 5.59 -48.14
CA PRO A 171 -43.70 7.03 -48.11
C PRO A 171 -42.40 7.41 -47.40
N LYS A 172 -41.62 8.31 -48.01
CA LYS A 172 -40.50 8.99 -47.34
C LYS A 172 -41.05 9.72 -46.11
N LYS A 173 -40.87 9.15 -44.93
CA LYS A 173 -40.86 9.93 -43.69
C LYS A 173 -39.61 10.79 -43.73
N THR A 174 -39.78 12.06 -44.06
CA THR A 174 -38.81 13.12 -43.76
C THR A 174 -38.51 13.07 -42.25
N ARG A 175 -37.41 12.40 -41.86
CA ARG A 175 -36.82 12.58 -40.54
C ARG A 175 -36.36 14.04 -40.49
N LYS A 176 -37.02 14.86 -39.66
CA LYS A 176 -36.44 16.13 -39.22
C LYS A 176 -35.04 15.80 -38.70
N LYS A 177 -33.99 16.41 -39.28
CA LYS A 177 -32.65 16.37 -38.68
C LYS A 177 -32.77 17.08 -37.33
N THR A 178 -32.84 16.31 -36.25
CA THR A 178 -32.68 16.85 -34.90
C THR A 178 -31.30 17.51 -34.86
N LYS A 179 -31.20 18.76 -34.39
CA LYS A 179 -29.90 19.42 -34.26
C LYS A 179 -29.09 18.65 -33.21
N THR A 180 -27.78 18.50 -33.41
CA THR A 180 -26.87 17.84 -32.43
C THR A 180 -26.99 18.48 -31.06
N ALA A 181 -27.36 19.77 -30.99
CA ALA A 181 -27.69 20.51 -29.77
C ALA A 181 -28.78 19.85 -28.89
N ASP A 182 -29.74 19.10 -29.45
CA ASP A 182 -30.89 18.56 -28.71
C ASP A 182 -30.69 17.11 -28.23
N PHE A 183 -29.51 16.51 -28.47
CA PHE A 183 -29.23 15.14 -28.03
C PHE A 183 -29.12 15.07 -26.49
N PRO A 184 -29.74 14.07 -25.83
CA PRO A 184 -29.65 13.89 -24.38
C PRO A 184 -28.21 13.57 -23.95
N LEU A 185 -27.78 14.18 -22.85
CA LEU A 185 -26.53 13.85 -22.18
C LEU A 185 -26.69 12.54 -21.42
N VAL A 186 -25.79 11.59 -21.67
CA VAL A 186 -25.75 10.26 -21.07
C VAL A 186 -24.39 10.07 -20.40
N ALA A 187 -24.36 9.47 -19.22
CA ALA A 187 -23.11 9.13 -18.55
C ALA A 187 -22.44 7.93 -19.24
N ILE A 188 -21.10 7.88 -19.25
CA ILE A 188 -20.36 6.84 -19.98
C ILE A 188 -20.78 5.43 -19.53
N HIS A 189 -20.93 5.22 -18.22
CA HIS A 189 -21.33 3.93 -17.63
C HIS A 189 -22.73 3.43 -18.03
N GLN A 190 -23.58 4.31 -18.58
CA GLN A 190 -24.92 3.97 -19.05
C GLN A 190 -24.92 3.48 -20.50
N LEU A 191 -23.79 3.59 -21.22
CA LEU A 191 -23.63 3.12 -22.59
C LEU A 191 -23.33 1.62 -22.63
N VAL A 192 -24.35 0.80 -22.37
CA VAL A 192 -24.27 -0.67 -22.46
C VAL A 192 -24.78 -1.15 -23.82
N ASP A 193 -25.98 -0.73 -24.20
CA ASP A 193 -26.65 -1.12 -25.45
C ASP A 193 -26.43 -0.09 -26.57
N GLU A 194 -26.74 -0.46 -27.82
CA GLU A 194 -26.65 0.48 -28.94
C GLU A 194 -27.63 1.66 -28.76
N VAL A 195 -27.10 2.88 -28.70
CA VAL A 195 -27.89 4.10 -28.54
C VAL A 195 -27.45 5.14 -29.56
N SER A 196 -28.40 5.70 -30.29
CA SER A 196 -28.16 6.76 -31.27
C SER A 196 -28.59 8.13 -30.74
N ASN A 197 -27.94 9.18 -31.23
CA ASN A 197 -28.27 10.58 -30.94
C ASN A 197 -28.13 10.95 -29.45
N VAL A 198 -26.99 10.61 -28.85
CA VAL A 198 -26.66 10.94 -27.45
C VAL A 198 -25.44 11.86 -27.39
N LYS A 199 -25.30 12.57 -26.28
CA LYS A 199 -24.07 13.26 -25.93
C LYS A 199 -23.37 12.57 -24.78
N VAL A 200 -22.05 12.56 -24.85
CA VAL A 200 -21.17 12.22 -23.72
C VAL A 200 -20.17 13.34 -23.53
N LYS A 201 -19.78 13.60 -22.29
CA LYS A 201 -18.71 14.53 -21.96
C LYS A 201 -17.56 13.76 -21.33
N GLY A 202 -16.34 14.21 -21.53
CA GLY A 202 -15.16 13.63 -20.90
C GLY A 202 -13.88 14.36 -21.24
N VAL A 203 -12.82 14.01 -20.54
CA VAL A 203 -11.46 14.53 -20.76
C VAL A 203 -10.71 13.58 -21.67
N ILE A 204 -10.11 14.11 -22.74
CA ILE A 204 -9.31 13.31 -23.68
C ILE A 204 -8.00 12.90 -22.99
N PHE A 205 -7.76 11.62 -22.77
CA PHE A 205 -6.50 11.13 -22.19
C PHE A 205 -5.56 10.46 -23.21
N LYS A 206 -6.07 10.08 -24.38
CA LYS A 206 -5.27 9.52 -25.47
C LYS A 206 -5.91 9.82 -26.83
N ILE A 207 -5.08 10.04 -27.84
CA ILE A 207 -5.49 10.24 -29.23
C ILE A 207 -4.65 9.29 -30.10
N ASP A 208 -5.30 8.36 -30.80
CA ASP A 208 -4.66 7.49 -31.80
C ASP A 208 -5.11 7.88 -33.20
N LYS A 209 -4.17 8.01 -34.14
CA LYS A 209 -4.44 8.29 -35.56
C LYS A 209 -4.03 7.08 -36.41
N ARG A 210 -4.90 6.66 -37.32
CA ARG A 210 -4.63 5.56 -38.25
C ARG A 210 -5.10 5.90 -39.66
N VAL A 211 -4.19 5.87 -40.62
CA VAL A 211 -4.53 6.04 -42.05
C VAL A 211 -5.25 4.78 -42.54
N THR A 212 -6.43 4.96 -43.15
CA THR A 212 -7.22 3.88 -43.71
C THR A 212 -6.85 3.60 -45.17
N ARG A 213 -7.29 2.46 -45.73
CA ARG A 213 -7.01 2.08 -47.12
C ARG A 213 -7.64 3.02 -48.17
N THR A 214 -8.54 3.90 -47.75
CA THR A 214 -9.28 4.84 -48.60
C THR A 214 -8.74 6.28 -48.51
N ASN A 215 -7.53 6.50 -48.00
CA ASN A 215 -6.91 7.82 -47.74
C ASN A 215 -7.63 8.71 -46.70
N ASN A 216 -8.58 8.17 -45.92
CA ASN A 216 -9.17 8.89 -44.79
C ASN A 216 -8.40 8.55 -43.51
N VAL A 217 -8.28 9.52 -42.61
CA VAL A 217 -7.61 9.35 -41.30
C VAL A 217 -8.66 8.97 -40.25
N GLU A 218 -8.58 7.76 -39.70
CA GLU A 218 -9.36 7.35 -38.53
C GLU A 218 -8.70 7.93 -37.28
N VAL A 219 -9.43 8.78 -36.55
CA VAL A 219 -9.01 9.32 -35.27
C VAL A 219 -9.82 8.65 -34.17
N THR A 220 -9.13 8.00 -33.24
CA THR A 220 -9.72 7.45 -32.01
C THR A 220 -9.35 8.34 -30.84
N LEU A 221 -10.37 8.94 -30.22
CA LEU A 221 -10.28 9.70 -28.98
C LEU A 221 -10.65 8.79 -27.82
N TYR A 222 -9.78 8.70 -26.82
CA TYR A 222 -10.09 8.02 -25.58
C TYR A 222 -10.44 9.06 -24.53
N LEU A 223 -11.63 8.94 -23.95
CA LEU A 223 -12.13 9.89 -22.96
C LEU A 223 -12.46 9.17 -21.67
N TYR A 224 -12.25 9.85 -20.55
CA TYR A 224 -12.78 9.44 -19.27
C TYR A 224 -13.69 10.53 -18.70
N HIS A 225 -14.68 10.10 -17.94
CA HIS A 225 -15.49 10.98 -17.11
C HIS A 225 -15.96 10.19 -15.90
N GLU A 226 -15.70 10.75 -14.72
CA GLU A 226 -15.95 10.09 -13.43
C GLU A 226 -15.15 8.78 -13.35
N ASN A 227 -15.82 7.63 -13.19
CA ASN A 227 -15.17 6.33 -12.99
C ASN A 227 -15.10 5.47 -14.26
N ASP A 228 -15.47 6.01 -15.42
CA ASP A 228 -15.59 5.25 -16.66
C ASP A 228 -14.85 5.92 -17.83
N ALA A 229 -14.46 5.08 -18.79
CA ALA A 229 -13.76 5.51 -19.99
C ALA A 229 -14.37 4.88 -21.25
N ILE A 230 -14.25 5.58 -22.37
CA ILE A 230 -14.78 5.15 -23.67
C ILE A 230 -13.82 5.52 -24.79
N ASP A 231 -13.72 4.67 -25.81
CA ASP A 231 -13.09 5.02 -27.09
C ASP A 231 -14.14 5.51 -28.10
N ALA A 232 -13.88 6.69 -28.64
CA ALA A 232 -14.75 7.39 -29.57
C ALA A 232 -14.03 7.60 -30.89
N VAL A 233 -14.68 7.28 -32.01
CA VAL A 233 -14.06 7.29 -33.34
C VAL A 233 -14.69 8.33 -34.24
N MET A 234 -13.85 9.07 -34.96
CA MET A 234 -14.21 9.93 -36.09
C MET A 234 -13.32 9.66 -37.30
N TYR A 235 -13.78 10.07 -38.47
CA TYR A 235 -13.01 10.00 -39.71
C TYR A 235 -12.80 11.42 -40.22
N LEU A 236 -11.54 11.77 -40.49
CA LEU A 236 -11.13 13.02 -41.09
C LEU A 236 -10.65 12.77 -42.53
N ASP A 237 -10.82 13.76 -43.40
CA ASP A 237 -10.18 13.76 -44.71
C ASP A 237 -8.69 14.15 -44.57
N ASP A 238 -7.84 13.77 -45.52
CA ASP A 238 -6.36 13.88 -45.42
C ASP A 238 -5.86 15.34 -45.26
N GLU A 239 -6.71 16.33 -45.55
CA GLU A 239 -6.44 17.78 -45.41
C GLU A 239 -6.90 18.38 -44.07
N ASP A 240 -7.70 17.66 -43.27
CA ASP A 240 -8.26 18.16 -42.01
C ASP A 240 -7.34 17.86 -40.82
N GLU A 241 -6.93 18.90 -40.09
CA GLU A 241 -6.21 18.74 -38.82
C GLU A 241 -7.17 18.50 -37.64
N LEU A 242 -6.71 17.71 -36.67
CA LEU A 242 -7.43 17.54 -35.41
C LEU A 242 -7.07 18.68 -34.47
N ASP A 243 -8.01 19.58 -34.22
CA ASP A 243 -7.82 20.75 -33.36
C ASP A 243 -7.78 20.44 -31.84
N PHE A 244 -7.94 19.18 -31.46
CA PHE A 244 -8.05 18.76 -30.06
C PHE A 244 -6.76 18.08 -29.55
N LYS A 245 -6.44 18.34 -28.28
CA LYS A 245 -5.24 17.83 -27.59
C LYS A 245 -5.63 17.01 -26.36
N VAL A 246 -4.73 16.11 -25.97
CA VAL A 246 -4.82 15.39 -24.69
C VAL A 246 -4.89 16.40 -23.54
N GLY A 247 -5.79 16.16 -22.58
CA GLY A 247 -6.09 17.01 -21.44
C GLY A 247 -7.29 17.95 -21.64
N GLN A 248 -7.84 18.08 -22.85
CA GLN A 248 -9.01 18.93 -23.09
C GLN A 248 -10.32 18.24 -22.72
N SER A 249 -11.20 18.98 -22.06
CA SER A 249 -12.58 18.58 -21.80
C SER A 249 -13.44 18.82 -23.03
N VAL A 250 -14.11 17.78 -23.52
CA VAL A 250 -14.94 17.85 -24.73
C VAL A 250 -16.31 17.23 -24.50
N MET A 251 -17.29 17.71 -25.27
CA MET A 251 -18.61 17.13 -25.40
C MET A 251 -18.72 16.52 -26.80
N LEU A 252 -18.96 15.21 -26.85
CA LEU A 252 -19.15 14.43 -28.07
C LEU A 252 -20.64 14.17 -28.29
N ALA A 253 -21.16 14.51 -29.46
CA ALA A 253 -22.48 14.09 -29.88
C ALA A 253 -22.36 12.98 -30.92
N GLY A 254 -23.13 11.90 -30.80
CA GLY A 254 -22.96 10.75 -31.67
C GLY A 254 -23.86 9.57 -31.36
N SER A 255 -23.37 8.40 -31.76
CA SER A 255 -24.08 7.12 -31.59
C SER A 255 -23.12 6.05 -31.06
N TYR A 256 -23.53 5.33 -30.04
CA TYR A 256 -22.85 4.13 -29.55
C TYR A 256 -23.38 2.92 -30.31
N GLN A 257 -22.53 2.27 -31.10
CA GLN A 257 -22.93 1.22 -32.05
C GLN A 257 -21.88 0.11 -32.13
N TYR A 258 -22.30 -1.09 -32.52
CA TYR A 258 -21.41 -2.24 -32.65
C TYR A 258 -20.36 -2.05 -33.76
N TYR A 259 -19.10 -2.21 -33.39
CA TYR A 259 -17.98 -2.12 -34.31
C TYR A 259 -17.43 -3.53 -34.63
N SER A 260 -17.73 -4.01 -35.83
CA SER A 260 -17.49 -5.41 -36.25
C SER A 260 -16.03 -5.87 -36.21
N PHE A 261 -15.06 -4.96 -36.37
CA PHE A 261 -13.64 -5.31 -36.39
C PHE A 261 -13.05 -5.57 -34.99
N LYS A 262 -13.46 -4.82 -33.96
CA LYS A 262 -13.06 -5.07 -32.56
C LYS A 262 -14.06 -5.95 -31.79
N LYS A 263 -15.23 -6.24 -32.37
CA LYS A 263 -16.33 -6.98 -31.74
C LYS A 263 -16.85 -6.34 -30.45
N GLU A 264 -16.77 -5.02 -30.36
CA GLU A 264 -17.18 -4.22 -29.21
C GLU A 264 -17.98 -3.01 -29.71
N ASN A 265 -18.86 -2.48 -28.86
CA ASN A 265 -19.55 -1.22 -29.15
C ASN A 265 -18.55 -0.06 -29.05
N ARG A 266 -18.61 0.89 -29.98
CA ARG A 266 -17.82 2.13 -29.93
C ARG A 266 -18.69 3.35 -30.14
N PHE A 267 -18.25 4.47 -29.59
CA PHE A 267 -18.91 5.74 -29.81
C PHE A 267 -18.48 6.34 -31.15
N ARG A 268 -19.38 6.42 -32.12
CA ARG A 268 -19.14 7.14 -33.38
C ARG A 268 -19.48 8.60 -33.19
N ILE A 269 -18.47 9.45 -33.31
CA ILE A 269 -18.58 10.90 -33.17
C ILE A 269 -19.25 11.47 -34.41
N SER A 270 -20.29 12.28 -34.21
CA SER A 270 -20.91 13.10 -35.25
C SER A 270 -20.54 14.57 -35.12
N ASP A 271 -20.27 15.03 -33.90
CA ASP A 271 -19.90 16.40 -33.57
C ASP A 271 -19.07 16.40 -32.28
N ILE A 272 -18.07 17.28 -32.19
CA ILE A 272 -17.19 17.44 -31.03
C ILE A 272 -17.11 18.93 -30.71
N THR A 273 -17.33 19.27 -29.44
CA THR A 273 -17.28 20.65 -28.96
C THR A 273 -16.37 20.73 -27.75
N LEU A 274 -15.46 21.71 -27.75
CA LEU A 274 -14.69 22.04 -26.57
C LEU A 274 -15.64 22.61 -25.50
N ILE A 275 -15.53 22.10 -24.29
CA ILE A 275 -16.28 22.61 -23.13
C ILE A 275 -15.33 23.17 -22.09
N GLU A 276 -15.88 23.87 -21.12
CA GLU A 276 -15.12 24.23 -19.91
C GLU A 276 -14.55 22.97 -19.26
N ASP A 277 -13.41 23.14 -18.59
CA ASP A 277 -12.77 22.07 -17.87
C ASP A 277 -13.77 21.40 -16.93
N LEU A 278 -13.95 20.09 -17.07
CA LEU A 278 -14.89 19.29 -16.28
C LEU A 278 -14.46 19.20 -14.82
N TYR A 279 -13.17 19.39 -14.55
CA TYR A 279 -12.59 19.33 -13.22
C TYR A 279 -11.78 20.60 -12.93
N PRO A 280 -12.40 21.81 -13.02
CA PRO A 280 -11.69 23.05 -12.91
C PRO A 280 -11.30 23.26 -11.44
N ARG A 281 -10.07 22.88 -11.10
CA ARG A 281 -9.58 23.04 -9.74
C ARG A 281 -8.75 24.31 -9.66
N LYS A 282 -9.20 25.26 -8.85
CA LYS A 282 -8.51 26.52 -8.59
C LYS A 282 -8.40 26.74 -7.09
N ASP A 283 -7.25 27.28 -6.68
CA ASP A 283 -7.08 27.79 -5.33
C ASP A 283 -7.44 29.28 -5.35
N GLU A 284 -8.57 29.64 -4.74
CA GLU A 284 -9.06 31.03 -4.70
C GLU A 284 -8.63 31.79 -3.43
N ALA A 285 -7.90 31.14 -2.52
CA ALA A 285 -7.47 31.80 -1.28
C ALA A 285 -6.51 32.96 -1.57
N ILE A 286 -6.63 34.07 -0.85
CA ILE A 286 -5.74 35.24 -1.07
C ILE A 286 -4.32 34.93 -0.60
N ALA A 287 -4.18 34.39 0.61
CA ALA A 287 -2.93 33.88 1.12
C ALA A 287 -2.83 32.39 0.84
N LYS A 288 -1.67 31.94 0.34
CA LYS A 288 -1.47 30.58 -0.15
C LYS A 288 -0.70 29.74 0.85
N ARG A 289 -1.12 28.48 0.98
CA ARG A 289 -0.33 27.48 1.72
C ARG A 289 0.86 26.99 0.90
N ILE A 290 1.74 26.26 1.58
CA ILE A 290 2.81 25.48 0.96
C ILE A 290 2.66 24.03 1.40
N GLU A 291 2.72 23.10 0.44
CA GLU A 291 2.74 21.67 0.74
C GLU A 291 4.15 21.23 1.12
N LEU A 292 4.27 20.59 2.29
CA LEU A 292 5.54 20.17 2.87
C LEU A 292 5.70 18.63 2.93
N HIS A 293 4.68 17.89 2.50
CA HIS A 293 4.68 16.42 2.51
C HIS A 293 3.95 15.88 1.28
N ALA A 294 4.70 15.43 0.29
CA ALA A 294 4.15 14.91 -0.96
C ALA A 294 5.01 13.81 -1.60
N HIS A 295 4.30 12.79 -2.07
CA HIS A 295 4.80 11.60 -2.73
C HIS A 295 4.46 11.63 -4.22
N THR A 296 5.38 11.08 -4.99
CA THR A 296 5.31 10.94 -6.44
C THR A 296 5.39 9.47 -6.83
N LYS A 297 5.37 9.18 -8.14
CA LYS A 297 5.61 7.83 -8.69
C LYS A 297 6.92 7.18 -8.23
N SER A 298 7.88 7.94 -7.68
CA SER A 298 9.10 7.37 -7.12
C SER A 298 8.88 6.69 -5.76
N SER A 299 7.78 7.00 -5.06
CA SER A 299 7.34 6.25 -3.88
C SER A 299 6.70 4.93 -4.34
N GLU A 300 7.52 3.89 -4.39
CA GLU A 300 7.18 2.59 -4.99
C GLU A 300 5.86 2.00 -4.47
N MET A 301 4.97 1.61 -5.41
CA MET A 301 3.67 1.00 -5.11
C MET A 301 2.76 1.80 -4.17
N ASP A 302 2.99 3.11 -4.03
CA ASP A 302 2.17 3.99 -3.18
C ASP A 302 1.83 5.32 -3.88
N GLY A 303 2.84 6.10 -4.26
CA GLY A 303 2.65 7.40 -4.91
C GLY A 303 2.27 7.27 -6.38
N ILE A 304 1.27 8.05 -6.81
CA ILE A 304 0.74 8.10 -8.18
C ILE A 304 1.10 9.43 -8.87
N SER A 305 1.33 10.51 -8.11
CA SER A 305 1.59 11.84 -8.66
C SER A 305 2.77 11.85 -9.63
N ASP A 306 2.58 12.36 -10.84
CA ASP A 306 3.72 12.76 -11.66
C ASP A 306 4.42 13.97 -11.03
N THR A 307 5.74 13.90 -10.86
CA THR A 307 6.51 14.98 -10.23
C THR A 307 6.32 16.31 -10.98
N THR A 308 6.24 16.28 -12.32
CA THR A 308 6.09 17.50 -13.12
C THR A 308 4.69 18.08 -12.95
N GLU A 309 3.67 17.23 -12.91
CA GLU A 309 2.27 17.66 -12.74
C GLU A 309 2.04 18.23 -11.34
N LEU A 310 2.60 17.62 -10.29
CA LEU A 310 2.50 18.13 -8.92
C LEU A 310 3.10 19.54 -8.80
N VAL A 311 4.31 19.77 -9.34
CA VAL A 311 4.95 21.10 -9.32
C VAL A 311 4.17 22.11 -10.17
N LYS A 312 3.68 21.69 -11.35
CA LYS A 312 2.81 22.53 -12.18
C LYS A 312 1.52 22.91 -11.45
N ARG A 313 0.92 21.98 -10.70
CA ARG A 313 -0.32 22.24 -9.97
C ARG A 313 -0.10 23.25 -8.85
N ALA A 314 0.98 23.13 -8.09
CA ALA A 314 1.35 24.11 -7.07
C ALA A 314 1.53 25.51 -7.68
N TYR A 315 2.21 25.59 -8.83
CA TYR A 315 2.38 26.83 -9.58
C TYR A 315 1.04 27.41 -10.06
N GLN A 316 0.12 26.57 -10.56
CA GLN A 316 -1.22 27.00 -10.99
C GLN A 316 -2.08 27.49 -9.82
N TYR A 317 -1.91 26.91 -8.63
CA TYR A 317 -2.55 27.39 -7.39
C TYR A 317 -1.90 28.64 -6.82
N GLY A 318 -0.79 29.10 -7.39
CA GLY A 318 -0.05 30.27 -6.90
C GLY A 318 0.71 30.01 -5.61
N HIS A 319 1.01 28.75 -5.26
CA HIS A 319 1.82 28.42 -4.10
C HIS A 319 3.28 28.83 -4.36
N ASP A 320 3.93 29.46 -3.37
CA ASP A 320 5.32 29.93 -3.52
C ASP A 320 6.32 28.77 -3.55
N ALA A 321 5.96 27.63 -2.95
CA ALA A 321 6.77 26.43 -2.95
C ALA A 321 5.96 25.13 -2.87
N VAL A 322 6.62 24.02 -3.16
CA VAL A 322 6.11 22.66 -2.96
C VAL A 322 7.27 21.73 -2.59
N ALA A 323 7.07 20.89 -1.58
CA ALA A 323 8.04 19.87 -1.18
C ALA A 323 7.83 18.56 -1.95
N ILE A 324 8.93 17.86 -2.20
CA ILE A 324 8.94 16.48 -2.71
C ILE A 324 9.63 15.62 -1.67
N THR A 325 8.90 14.66 -1.09
CA THR A 325 9.29 13.88 0.09
C THR A 325 8.99 12.40 -0.11
N ASP A 326 9.44 11.84 -1.24
CA ASP A 326 9.21 10.43 -1.59
C ASP A 326 9.71 9.47 -0.49
N HIS A 327 9.10 8.28 -0.42
CA HIS A 327 9.51 7.26 0.55
C HIS A 327 10.92 6.74 0.25
N MET A 328 11.86 6.96 1.16
CA MET A 328 13.24 6.46 1.17
C MET A 328 14.14 6.96 0.03
N VAL A 329 13.60 7.52 -1.04
CA VAL A 329 14.32 7.82 -2.28
C VAL A 329 14.17 9.28 -2.69
N VAL A 330 15.06 9.73 -3.58
CA VAL A 330 15.09 11.10 -4.11
C VAL A 330 15.08 11.13 -5.64
N HIS A 331 14.59 10.06 -6.28
CA HIS A 331 14.63 9.87 -7.73
C HIS A 331 13.85 10.95 -8.52
N SER A 332 12.93 11.64 -7.86
CA SER A 332 12.10 12.70 -8.43
C SER A 332 12.81 14.04 -8.57
N PHE A 333 13.92 14.25 -7.87
CA PHE A 333 14.62 15.55 -7.83
C PHE A 333 14.99 16.10 -9.22
N PRO A 334 15.51 15.30 -10.16
CA PRO A 334 15.82 15.77 -11.51
C PRO A 334 14.58 16.27 -12.27
N ALA A 335 13.46 15.57 -12.14
CA ALA A 335 12.20 15.96 -12.79
C ALA A 335 11.63 17.23 -12.16
N ALA A 336 11.66 17.33 -10.83
CA ALA A 336 11.22 18.51 -10.09
C ALA A 336 12.05 19.76 -10.46
N GLN A 337 13.39 19.64 -10.52
CA GLN A 337 14.28 20.72 -10.95
C GLN A 337 13.97 21.19 -12.38
N ARG A 338 13.75 20.27 -13.32
CA ARG A 338 13.36 20.62 -14.69
C ARG A 338 12.01 21.33 -14.75
N ALA A 339 11.02 20.85 -14.00
CA ALA A 339 9.70 21.48 -13.92
C ALA A 339 9.79 22.91 -13.36
N MET A 340 10.47 23.09 -12.23
CA MET A 340 10.73 24.38 -11.60
C MET A 340 11.44 25.35 -12.55
N ASN A 341 12.54 24.91 -13.19
CA ASN A 341 13.29 25.75 -14.12
C ASN A 341 12.48 26.14 -15.36
N SER A 342 11.58 25.27 -15.82
CA SER A 342 10.68 25.59 -16.94
C SER A 342 9.62 26.61 -16.55
N LEU A 343 9.04 26.48 -15.35
CA LEU A 343 7.97 27.34 -14.85
C LEU A 343 8.48 28.73 -14.44
N ASN A 344 9.69 28.80 -13.85
CA ASN A 344 10.31 30.05 -13.41
C ASN A 344 10.78 30.97 -14.56
N LYS A 345 10.49 30.61 -15.81
CA LYS A 345 10.57 31.51 -16.98
C LYS A 345 9.31 32.37 -17.15
N GLY A 346 8.24 32.06 -16.43
CA GLY A 346 6.96 32.76 -16.44
C GLY A 346 6.92 34.00 -15.54
N GLU A 347 5.70 34.47 -15.24
CA GLU A 347 5.46 35.72 -14.50
C GLU A 347 5.73 35.59 -12.99
N HIS A 348 5.34 34.47 -12.37
CA HIS A 348 5.66 34.15 -10.99
C HIS A 348 6.71 33.04 -10.88
N LYS A 349 7.28 32.87 -9.70
CA LYS A 349 8.28 31.85 -9.42
C LYS A 349 7.74 30.87 -8.40
N ILE A 350 8.18 29.62 -8.52
CA ILE A 350 7.96 28.56 -7.54
C ILE A 350 9.31 28.01 -7.09
N LYS A 351 9.41 27.69 -5.80
CA LYS A 351 10.53 26.94 -5.22
C LYS A 351 10.15 25.47 -5.03
N VAL A 352 11.06 24.56 -5.39
CA VAL A 352 10.93 23.16 -4.97
C VAL A 352 11.74 22.97 -3.69
N ILE A 353 11.09 22.44 -2.66
CA ILE A 353 11.74 22.01 -1.42
C ILE A 353 12.11 20.53 -1.58
N TYR A 354 13.39 20.22 -1.46
CA TYR A 354 13.90 18.87 -1.66
C TYR A 354 13.97 18.14 -0.33
N GLY A 355 13.21 17.06 -0.19
CA GLY A 355 13.16 16.26 1.01
C GLY A 355 12.99 14.78 0.74
N VAL A 356 12.83 14.02 1.81
CA VAL A 356 12.63 12.57 1.79
C VAL A 356 11.91 12.15 3.07
N GLU A 357 10.92 11.27 2.95
CA GLU A 357 10.35 10.61 4.12
C GLU A 357 11.13 9.31 4.35
N MET A 358 11.80 9.18 5.51
CA MET A 358 12.67 8.04 5.83
C MET A 358 12.07 7.14 6.91
N ASN A 359 12.42 5.85 6.87
CA ASN A 359 12.14 4.87 7.91
C ASN A 359 13.22 5.02 8.99
N MET A 360 12.97 5.89 9.96
CA MET A 360 13.82 6.03 11.13
C MET A 360 13.66 4.84 12.06
N VAL A 361 14.76 4.41 12.67
CA VAL A 361 14.76 3.43 13.77
C VAL A 361 15.52 4.00 14.96
N GLU A 362 15.12 3.60 16.16
CA GLU A 362 15.88 3.92 17.37
C GLU A 362 17.23 3.19 17.38
N ASP A 363 18.21 3.83 18.00
CA ASP A 363 19.61 3.39 18.02
C ASP A 363 19.83 2.18 18.93
N GLU A 364 18.92 1.93 19.86
CA GLU A 364 19.09 0.96 20.94
C GLU A 364 17.81 0.15 21.21
N LEU A 365 17.99 -1.06 21.71
CA LEU A 365 16.91 -1.86 22.28
C LEU A 365 16.67 -1.45 23.74
N HIS A 366 15.43 -1.37 24.18
CA HIS A 366 15.09 -0.96 25.54
C HIS A 366 14.88 -2.17 26.47
N ILE A 367 15.92 -3.01 26.55
CA ILE A 367 15.85 -4.29 27.30
C ILE A 367 15.69 -4.05 28.80
N VAL A 368 16.38 -3.05 29.37
CA VAL A 368 16.43 -2.76 30.80
C VAL A 368 16.08 -1.30 31.03
N SER A 369 15.11 -1.04 31.91
CA SER A 369 14.77 0.31 32.40
C SER A 369 14.87 0.37 33.92
N ASN A 370 15.05 1.57 34.49
CA ASN A 370 15.28 1.76 35.93
C ASN A 370 16.40 0.87 36.47
N HIS A 371 17.54 0.85 35.77
CA HIS A 371 18.61 -0.10 36.02
C HIS A 371 19.18 -0.03 37.44
N HIS A 372 19.18 -1.17 38.12
CA HIS A 372 20.03 -1.48 39.27
C HIS A 372 20.78 -2.77 38.99
N SER A 373 22.09 -2.77 39.26
CA SER A 373 22.97 -3.94 39.06
C SER A 373 22.44 -5.17 39.82
N ALA A 374 22.06 -6.21 39.08
CA ALA A 374 21.58 -7.48 39.62
C ALA A 374 22.10 -8.67 38.81
N ASN A 375 22.32 -9.80 39.49
CA ASN A 375 22.70 -11.06 38.84
C ASN A 375 21.45 -11.74 38.26
N LEU A 376 21.48 -12.10 36.98
CA LEU A 376 20.31 -12.60 36.28
C LEU A 376 19.86 -14.01 36.75
N MET A 377 20.78 -14.84 37.25
CA MET A 377 20.44 -16.22 37.65
C MET A 377 19.90 -16.32 39.08
N ASN A 378 20.31 -15.39 39.95
CA ASN A 378 20.00 -15.42 41.38
C ASN A 378 18.98 -14.36 41.82
N SER A 379 18.37 -13.64 40.87
CA SER A 379 17.36 -12.62 41.15
C SER A 379 15.95 -13.20 41.25
N THR A 380 15.09 -12.47 41.95
CA THR A 380 13.64 -12.70 41.97
C THR A 380 12.99 -11.87 40.88
N TYR A 381 12.11 -12.50 40.10
CA TYR A 381 11.40 -11.85 39.00
C TYR A 381 9.89 -11.86 39.22
N ILE A 382 9.25 -10.80 38.79
CA ILE A 382 7.79 -10.69 38.71
C ILE A 382 7.43 -10.53 37.23
N ALA A 383 7.06 -11.64 36.60
CA ALA A 383 6.50 -11.62 35.26
C ALA A 383 5.04 -11.18 35.35
N PHE A 384 4.66 -10.09 34.69
CA PHE A 384 3.32 -9.53 34.79
C PHE A 384 2.80 -9.05 33.43
N ASP A 385 1.49 -8.91 33.36
CA ASP A 385 0.73 -8.41 32.22
C ASP A 385 -0.48 -7.62 32.73
N VAL A 386 -0.94 -6.63 31.96
CA VAL A 386 -2.18 -5.90 32.24
C VAL A 386 -3.11 -5.86 31.05
N GLU A 387 -4.38 -6.19 31.29
CA GLU A 387 -5.44 -5.94 30.30
C GLU A 387 -6.09 -4.59 30.55
N THR A 388 -6.47 -3.93 29.47
CA THR A 388 -6.84 -2.51 29.48
C THR A 388 -8.05 -2.25 28.59
N THR A 389 -8.74 -1.14 28.80
CA THR A 389 -9.87 -0.74 27.96
C THR A 389 -9.44 -0.22 26.58
N GLY A 390 -8.14 -0.08 26.30
CA GLY A 390 -7.58 0.45 25.06
C GLY A 390 -6.06 0.66 25.14
N LEU A 391 -5.46 1.35 24.17
CA LEU A 391 -3.99 1.42 24.06
C LEU A 391 -3.36 2.65 24.71
N SER A 392 -4.16 3.62 25.15
CA SER A 392 -3.68 4.88 25.70
C SER A 392 -3.71 4.87 27.23
N SER A 393 -2.56 4.85 27.89
CA SER A 393 -2.49 4.95 29.35
C SER A 393 -3.24 6.17 29.93
N ARG A 394 -3.32 7.27 29.16
CA ARG A 394 -3.99 8.52 29.54
C ARG A 394 -5.50 8.46 29.41
N LEU A 395 -6.00 7.91 28.29
CA LEU A 395 -7.43 7.91 27.94
C LEU A 395 -8.17 6.66 28.42
N ASP A 396 -7.42 5.57 28.63
CA ASP A 396 -7.90 4.23 28.95
C ASP A 396 -7.51 3.82 30.38
N GLU A 397 -8.03 2.67 30.80
CA GLU A 397 -7.97 2.17 32.17
C GLU A 397 -7.59 0.69 32.20
N MET A 398 -6.84 0.27 33.22
CA MET A 398 -6.58 -1.14 33.48
C MET A 398 -7.86 -1.84 33.96
N ILE A 399 -8.07 -3.08 33.52
CA ILE A 399 -9.23 -3.92 33.84
C ILE A 399 -8.84 -5.28 34.41
N GLU A 400 -7.62 -5.76 34.18
CA GLU A 400 -7.07 -6.97 34.80
C GLU A 400 -5.58 -6.76 35.09
N PHE A 401 -5.11 -7.36 36.18
CA PHE A 401 -3.69 -7.50 36.47
C PHE A 401 -3.39 -8.97 36.75
N GLY A 402 -2.39 -9.51 36.06
CA GLY A 402 -1.88 -10.86 36.26
C GLY A 402 -0.38 -10.82 36.49
N ALA A 403 0.10 -11.57 37.49
CA ALA A 403 1.53 -11.64 37.79
C ALA A 403 1.94 -12.99 38.36
N VAL A 404 3.18 -13.38 38.06
CA VAL A 404 3.82 -14.61 38.50
C VAL A 404 5.19 -14.30 39.09
N LYS A 405 5.42 -14.76 40.31
CA LYS A 405 6.69 -14.62 41.03
C LYS A 405 7.58 -15.83 40.75
N VAL A 406 8.77 -15.57 40.23
CA VAL A 406 9.80 -16.56 39.90
C VAL A 406 11.00 -16.36 40.81
N VAL A 407 11.37 -17.41 41.55
CA VAL A 407 12.54 -17.46 42.43
C VAL A 407 13.33 -18.71 42.09
N ASN A 408 14.65 -18.59 41.88
CA ASN A 408 15.51 -19.71 41.46
C ASN A 408 14.93 -20.46 40.24
N GLN A 409 14.51 -19.70 39.23
CA GLN A 409 13.92 -20.21 37.97
C GLN A 409 12.66 -21.09 38.17
N SER A 410 11.99 -20.99 39.33
CA SER A 410 10.76 -21.72 39.63
C SER A 410 9.65 -20.75 40.02
N VAL A 411 8.44 -21.03 39.56
CA VAL A 411 7.24 -20.26 39.96
C VAL A 411 6.90 -20.59 41.41
N VAL A 412 6.87 -19.57 42.27
CA VAL A 412 6.60 -19.72 43.71
C VAL A 412 5.28 -19.08 44.17
N ALA A 413 4.75 -18.12 43.40
CA ALA A 413 3.46 -17.50 43.67
C ALA A 413 2.86 -16.90 42.39
N SER A 414 1.54 -16.74 42.37
CA SER A 414 0.83 -15.99 41.34
C SER A 414 -0.22 -15.07 41.97
N LYS A 415 -0.60 -14.03 41.26
CA LYS A 415 -1.62 -13.05 41.66
C LYS A 415 -2.44 -12.66 40.43
N GLN A 416 -3.76 -12.70 40.57
CA GLN A 416 -4.71 -12.24 39.56
C GLN A 416 -5.85 -11.50 40.27
N PHE A 417 -6.29 -10.40 39.67
CA PHE A 417 -7.55 -9.75 40.02
C PHE A 417 -8.02 -8.80 38.91
N PHE A 418 -9.31 -8.54 38.90
CA PHE A 418 -9.93 -7.54 38.04
C PHE A 418 -9.93 -6.16 38.70
N ILE A 419 -9.89 -5.12 37.88
CA ILE A 419 -9.95 -3.72 38.27
C ILE A 419 -11.22 -3.13 37.67
N LYS A 420 -11.98 -2.39 38.47
CA LYS A 420 -13.23 -1.78 38.03
C LYS A 420 -12.93 -0.51 37.21
N PRO A 421 -13.22 -0.48 35.90
CA PRO A 421 -13.06 0.72 35.09
C PRO A 421 -14.16 1.75 35.41
N SER A 422 -13.89 3.03 35.15
CA SER A 422 -14.89 4.09 35.25
C SER A 422 -15.77 4.18 34.00
N LYS A 423 -15.28 3.69 32.86
CA LYS A 423 -15.98 3.65 31.56
C LYS A 423 -16.34 2.23 31.15
N GLU A 424 -17.28 2.10 30.22
CA GLU A 424 -17.60 0.80 29.62
C GLU A 424 -16.45 0.27 28.77
N ILE A 425 -16.23 -1.04 28.83
CA ILE A 425 -15.21 -1.74 28.07
C ILE A 425 -15.68 -1.85 26.60
N PRO A 426 -14.90 -1.37 25.62
CA PRO A 426 -15.28 -1.49 24.21
C PRO A 426 -15.53 -2.94 23.79
N ALA A 427 -16.50 -3.17 22.90
CA ALA A 427 -16.89 -4.53 22.49
C ALA A 427 -15.74 -5.32 21.84
N TYR A 428 -14.84 -4.66 21.11
CA TYR A 428 -13.68 -5.32 20.53
C TYR A 428 -12.66 -5.76 21.59
N ILE A 429 -12.52 -5.03 22.71
CA ILE A 429 -11.68 -5.42 23.86
C ILE A 429 -12.30 -6.59 24.59
N GLN A 430 -13.62 -6.58 24.82
CA GLN A 430 -14.33 -7.73 25.42
C GLN A 430 -14.17 -8.98 24.55
N LYS A 431 -14.20 -8.83 23.23
CA LYS A 431 -13.95 -9.94 22.28
C LYS A 431 -12.49 -10.40 22.29
N LEU A 432 -11.55 -9.48 22.44
CA LEU A 432 -10.11 -9.78 22.44
C LEU A 432 -9.71 -10.51 23.73
N THR A 433 -10.12 -9.98 24.88
CA THR A 433 -9.69 -10.44 26.21
C THR A 433 -10.63 -11.47 26.82
N GLY A 434 -11.87 -11.54 26.36
CA GLY A 434 -12.93 -12.34 27.00
C GLY A 434 -13.43 -11.78 28.34
N ILE A 435 -12.90 -10.64 28.81
CA ILE A 435 -13.27 -10.04 30.08
C ILE A 435 -14.67 -9.44 29.99
N THR A 436 -15.56 -9.89 30.87
CA THR A 436 -16.96 -9.46 30.90
C THR A 436 -17.17 -8.31 31.90
N LYS A 437 -18.18 -7.47 31.63
CA LYS A 437 -18.60 -6.41 32.56
C LYS A 437 -18.88 -6.94 33.97
N LYS A 438 -19.40 -8.17 34.09
CA LYS A 438 -19.71 -8.81 35.37
C LYS A 438 -18.44 -9.05 36.21
N GLU A 439 -17.33 -9.44 35.59
CA GLU A 439 -16.05 -9.66 36.28
C GLU A 439 -15.48 -8.33 36.79
N THR A 440 -15.49 -7.30 35.94
CA THR A 440 -14.97 -5.97 36.32
C THR A 440 -15.86 -5.21 37.29
N ASP A 441 -17.18 -5.43 37.28
CA ASP A 441 -18.10 -4.80 38.24
C ASP A 441 -17.83 -5.24 39.68
N THR A 442 -17.31 -6.46 39.85
CA THR A 442 -16.84 -7.03 41.12
C THR A 442 -15.33 -6.84 41.37
N GLY A 443 -14.64 -6.17 40.44
CA GLY A 443 -13.21 -5.89 40.54
C GLY A 443 -12.87 -4.89 41.64
N LEU A 444 -11.57 -4.82 41.97
CA LEU A 444 -11.03 -3.87 42.93
C LEU A 444 -11.15 -2.44 42.40
N SER A 445 -11.26 -1.47 43.30
CA SER A 445 -11.03 -0.07 42.92
C SER A 445 -9.55 0.12 42.51
N LEU A 446 -9.26 1.14 41.70
CA LEU A 446 -7.89 1.43 41.27
C LEU A 446 -6.93 1.61 42.47
N SER A 447 -7.39 2.22 43.56
CA SER A 447 -6.59 2.41 44.78
C SER A 447 -6.24 1.08 45.45
N GLU A 448 -7.23 0.20 45.66
CA GLU A 448 -7.03 -1.12 46.25
C GLU A 448 -6.15 -2.00 45.36
N ALA A 449 -6.35 -1.94 44.04
CA ALA A 449 -5.51 -2.62 43.07
C ALA A 449 -4.05 -2.18 43.21
N MET A 450 -3.76 -0.88 43.23
CA MET A 450 -2.38 -0.39 43.33
C MET A 450 -1.70 -0.78 44.65
N VAL A 451 -2.43 -0.88 45.76
CA VAL A 451 -1.89 -1.40 47.03
C VAL A 451 -1.49 -2.87 46.87
N GLN A 452 -2.39 -3.71 46.33
CA GLN A 452 -2.10 -5.13 46.13
C GLN A 452 -0.98 -5.38 45.12
N ILE A 453 -0.88 -4.56 44.07
CA ILE A 453 0.25 -4.60 43.12
C ILE A 453 1.55 -4.30 43.87
N GLN A 454 1.61 -3.19 44.61
CA GLN A 454 2.81 -2.79 45.35
C GLN A 454 3.28 -3.85 46.35
N GLU A 455 2.34 -4.45 47.09
CA GLU A 455 2.63 -5.53 48.04
C GLU A 455 3.19 -6.78 47.36
N PHE A 456 2.67 -7.14 46.18
CA PHE A 456 3.10 -8.33 45.46
C PHE A 456 4.46 -8.13 44.78
N ILE A 457 4.68 -6.97 44.15
CA ILE A 457 5.90 -6.71 43.38
C ILE A 457 7.11 -6.34 44.26
N GLY A 458 6.89 -5.68 45.41
CA GLY A 458 7.97 -5.20 46.28
C GLY A 458 9.02 -4.39 45.51
N ASP A 459 10.29 -4.70 45.77
CA ASP A 459 11.46 -4.15 45.07
C ASP A 459 12.07 -5.15 44.05
N ASP A 460 11.35 -6.25 43.75
CA ASP A 460 11.84 -7.30 42.85
C ASP A 460 11.89 -6.82 41.39
N ILE A 461 12.63 -7.54 40.53
CA ILE A 461 12.77 -7.20 39.10
C ILE A 461 11.44 -7.47 38.39
N LEU A 462 10.91 -6.45 37.73
CA LEU A 462 9.69 -6.56 36.93
C LEU A 462 10.03 -7.06 35.53
N VAL A 463 9.18 -7.93 34.99
CA VAL A 463 9.33 -8.48 33.65
C VAL A 463 7.99 -8.40 32.92
N ALA A 464 7.99 -7.79 31.74
CA ALA A 464 6.85 -7.73 30.85
C ALA A 464 7.29 -7.99 29.40
N HIS A 465 6.34 -8.17 28.49
CA HIS A 465 6.62 -8.35 27.07
C HIS A 465 6.06 -7.18 26.28
N ASN A 466 6.92 -6.32 25.72
CA ASN A 466 6.58 -4.94 25.36
C ASN A 466 6.32 -4.08 26.62
N ALA A 467 7.22 -4.18 27.59
CA ALA A 467 7.09 -3.69 28.95
C ALA A 467 6.74 -2.20 29.07
N ARG A 468 7.09 -1.39 28.06
CA ARG A 468 6.68 0.02 27.99
C ARG A 468 5.17 0.18 28.07
N PHE A 469 4.40 -0.71 27.45
CA PHE A 469 2.95 -0.66 27.45
C PHE A 469 2.40 -0.80 28.87
N ASP A 470 2.68 -1.93 29.53
CA ASP A 470 2.15 -2.23 30.87
C ASP A 470 2.61 -1.21 31.90
N MET A 471 3.89 -0.81 31.83
CA MET A 471 4.46 0.16 32.76
C MET A 471 3.85 1.55 32.62
N ARG A 472 3.46 1.99 31.42
CA ARG A 472 2.75 3.28 31.25
C ARG A 472 1.43 3.29 32.00
N PHE A 473 0.66 2.19 31.94
CA PHE A 473 -0.60 2.07 32.68
C PHE A 473 -0.37 2.08 34.21
N LEU A 474 0.63 1.34 34.69
CA LEU A 474 0.99 1.35 36.12
C LEU A 474 1.43 2.73 36.59
N GLN A 475 2.32 3.41 35.86
CA GLN A 475 2.81 4.73 36.25
C GLN A 475 1.70 5.79 36.19
N GLU A 476 0.82 5.74 35.18
CA GLU A 476 -0.30 6.67 35.07
C GLU A 476 -1.35 6.43 36.18
N ALA A 477 -1.62 5.19 36.54
CA ALA A 477 -2.47 4.86 37.69
C ALA A 477 -1.88 5.41 39.00
N ARG A 478 -0.56 5.27 39.20
CA ARG A 478 0.14 5.85 40.35
C ARG A 478 0.09 7.37 40.36
N ARG A 479 0.28 8.01 39.20
CA ARG A 479 0.17 9.46 39.04
C ARG A 479 -1.23 9.96 39.41
N LYS A 480 -2.29 9.30 38.92
CA LYS A 480 -3.70 9.61 39.26
C LYS A 480 -3.97 9.52 40.77
N LEU A 481 -3.28 8.63 41.47
CA LEU A 481 -3.37 8.43 42.92
C LEU A 481 -2.33 9.22 43.74
N ASN A 482 -1.50 10.06 43.10
CA ASN A 482 -0.38 10.76 43.73
C ASN A 482 0.62 9.84 44.47
N LEU A 483 0.81 8.62 43.96
CA LEU A 483 1.80 7.67 44.46
C LEU A 483 3.17 7.92 43.81
N PRO A 484 4.29 7.64 44.50
CA PRO A 484 5.62 7.79 43.93
C PRO A 484 5.82 6.81 42.76
N PRO A 485 6.59 7.18 41.71
CA PRO A 485 6.82 6.30 40.57
C PRO A 485 7.54 5.00 40.97
N LEU A 486 7.29 3.92 40.23
CA LEU A 486 7.99 2.66 40.43
C LEU A 486 9.48 2.80 40.09
N LYS A 487 10.34 2.27 40.95
CA LYS A 487 11.81 2.31 40.82
C LYS A 487 12.44 0.95 40.55
N ASN A 488 11.62 -0.11 40.50
CA ASN A 488 12.05 -1.47 40.21
C ASN A 488 12.79 -1.52 38.88
N THR A 489 13.86 -2.33 38.81
CA THR A 489 14.45 -2.72 37.53
C THR A 489 13.38 -3.40 36.70
N LEU A 490 13.25 -2.98 35.45
CA LEU A 490 12.32 -3.56 34.48
C LEU A 490 13.09 -4.24 33.37
N ILE A 491 12.71 -5.46 33.01
CA ILE A 491 13.21 -6.17 31.83
C ILE A 491 12.09 -6.33 30.81
N ASP A 492 12.32 -5.85 29.59
CA ASP A 492 11.45 -6.07 28.45
C ASP A 492 11.87 -7.33 27.67
N THR A 493 11.06 -8.38 27.76
CA THR A 493 11.34 -9.63 27.07
C THR A 493 11.17 -9.55 25.56
N LEU A 494 10.47 -8.56 25.02
CA LEU A 494 10.37 -8.35 23.57
C LEU A 494 11.73 -7.98 23.00
N ASP A 495 12.37 -6.97 23.59
CA ASP A 495 13.69 -6.51 23.20
C ASP A 495 14.79 -7.49 23.63
N LEU A 496 14.65 -8.14 24.78
CA LEU A 496 15.56 -9.24 25.15
C LEU A 496 15.50 -10.38 24.13
N SER A 497 14.31 -10.76 23.67
CA SER A 497 14.16 -11.79 22.64
C SER A 497 14.80 -11.33 21.34
N ARG A 498 14.67 -10.06 20.95
CA ARG A 498 15.36 -9.53 19.77
C ARG A 498 16.88 -9.68 19.91
N LEU A 499 17.45 -9.47 21.08
CA LEU A 499 18.88 -9.68 21.29
C LEU A 499 19.25 -11.17 21.18
N ILE A 500 18.57 -12.02 21.95
CA ILE A 500 19.00 -13.39 22.24
C ILE A 500 18.65 -14.39 21.15
N ILE A 501 17.52 -14.23 20.46
CA ILE A 501 17.01 -15.19 19.46
C ILE A 501 16.88 -14.56 18.07
N ASP A 502 17.02 -15.39 17.03
CA ASP A 502 16.81 -14.99 15.62
C ASP A 502 15.43 -15.45 15.12
N LEU A 503 14.41 -14.65 15.40
CA LEU A 503 13.08 -14.82 14.79
C LEU A 503 12.95 -13.95 13.54
N LYS A 504 12.91 -14.60 12.38
CA LYS A 504 12.77 -13.93 11.07
C LYS A 504 11.44 -13.23 10.80
N ARG A 505 10.44 -13.33 11.70
CA ARG A 505 9.06 -12.87 11.45
C ARG A 505 8.51 -11.96 12.52
N SER A 506 8.30 -12.49 13.72
CA SER A 506 7.63 -11.79 14.81
C SER A 506 8.25 -12.25 16.12
N TYR A 507 8.38 -11.29 17.03
CA TYR A 507 8.83 -11.52 18.40
C TYR A 507 7.67 -11.38 19.40
N SER A 508 6.42 -11.48 18.95
CA SER A 508 5.27 -11.50 19.88
C SER A 508 5.40 -12.63 20.90
N LEU A 509 4.79 -12.48 22.09
CA LEU A 509 4.89 -13.47 23.17
C LEU A 509 4.59 -14.89 22.67
N GLY A 510 3.48 -15.08 21.95
CA GLY A 510 3.15 -16.38 21.36
C GLY A 510 4.15 -16.89 20.31
N SER A 511 4.88 -16.02 19.61
CA SER A 511 5.94 -16.41 18.67
C SER A 511 7.20 -16.87 19.40
N VAL A 512 7.59 -16.17 20.47
CA VAL A 512 8.72 -16.54 21.33
C VAL A 512 8.41 -17.81 22.11
N ALA A 513 7.19 -17.95 22.67
CA ALA A 513 6.73 -19.17 23.34
C ALA A 513 6.83 -20.39 22.41
N ARG A 514 6.36 -20.27 21.16
CA ARG A 514 6.47 -21.35 20.16
C ARG A 514 7.92 -21.71 19.83
N TYR A 515 8.83 -20.73 19.79
CA TYR A 515 10.26 -20.99 19.57
C TYR A 515 10.83 -21.91 20.65
N TYR A 516 10.52 -21.63 21.91
CA TYR A 516 10.91 -22.45 23.06
C TYR A 516 10.02 -23.68 23.29
N ARG A 517 9.07 -23.96 22.39
CA ARG A 517 8.11 -25.07 22.50
C ARG A 517 7.24 -25.01 23.76
N ILE A 518 7.01 -23.81 24.27
CA ILE A 518 6.04 -23.52 25.34
C ILE A 518 4.65 -23.50 24.71
N ALA A 519 3.70 -24.19 25.34
CA ALA A 519 2.32 -24.23 24.87
C ALA A 519 1.71 -22.82 24.91
N TYR A 520 1.15 -22.39 23.78
CA TYR A 520 0.48 -21.10 23.64
C TYR A 520 -0.89 -21.29 22.99
N ASP A 521 -1.94 -21.13 23.79
CA ASP A 521 -3.33 -21.27 23.38
C ASP A 521 -3.88 -19.89 23.01
N GLN A 522 -4.14 -19.70 21.72
CA GLN A 522 -4.68 -18.44 21.19
C GLN A 522 -6.11 -18.16 21.67
N SER A 523 -6.85 -19.16 22.16
CA SER A 523 -8.22 -18.98 22.64
C SER A 523 -8.30 -18.37 24.04
N VAL A 524 -7.21 -18.46 24.81
CA VAL A 524 -7.08 -17.92 26.18
C VAL A 524 -6.09 -16.75 26.25
N ALA A 525 -5.31 -16.52 25.18
CA ALA A 525 -4.48 -15.33 25.03
C ALA A 525 -5.25 -14.04 25.26
N HIS A 526 -4.56 -12.99 25.72
CA HIS A 526 -5.14 -11.71 26.16
C HIS A 526 -5.94 -11.83 27.48
N ARG A 527 -5.44 -12.70 28.35
CA ARG A 527 -5.82 -12.79 29.76
C ARG A 527 -4.56 -12.59 30.57
N ALA A 528 -4.57 -11.61 31.47
CA ALA A 528 -3.35 -11.13 32.10
C ALA A 528 -2.64 -12.23 32.92
N ASP A 529 -3.40 -13.12 33.57
CA ASP A 529 -2.83 -14.23 34.33
C ASP A 529 -2.22 -15.31 33.44
N TYR A 530 -2.89 -15.65 32.34
CA TYR A 530 -2.40 -16.59 31.35
C TYR A 530 -1.12 -16.07 30.68
N ASP A 531 -1.12 -14.83 30.20
CA ASP A 531 0.04 -14.26 29.53
C ASP A 531 1.21 -14.04 30.50
N ALA A 532 0.98 -13.66 31.76
CA ALA A 532 2.02 -13.62 32.79
C ALA A 532 2.64 -15.01 33.07
N GLN A 533 1.83 -16.08 33.04
CA GLN A 533 2.32 -17.45 33.21
C GLN A 533 3.17 -17.90 32.01
N VAL A 534 2.72 -17.66 30.79
CA VAL A 534 3.49 -17.94 29.56
C VAL A 534 4.79 -17.15 29.58
N LEU A 535 4.72 -15.85 29.92
CA LEU A 535 5.86 -14.95 30.02
C LEU A 535 6.89 -15.45 31.03
N SER A 536 6.47 -15.94 32.21
CA SER A 536 7.40 -16.49 33.19
C SER A 536 8.19 -17.69 32.65
N SER A 537 7.55 -18.54 31.83
CA SER A 537 8.20 -19.70 31.19
C SER A 537 9.15 -19.26 30.08
N VAL A 538 8.77 -18.24 29.32
CA VAL A 538 9.63 -17.62 28.30
C VAL A 538 10.86 -16.97 28.95
N LEU A 539 10.67 -16.23 30.04
CA LEU A 539 11.75 -15.62 30.80
C LEU A 539 12.78 -16.65 31.27
N ILE A 540 12.34 -17.76 31.87
CA ILE A 540 13.25 -18.83 32.32
C ILE A 540 14.10 -19.34 31.16
N SER A 541 13.50 -19.51 29.98
CA SER A 541 14.21 -19.96 28.78
C SER A 541 15.19 -18.91 28.26
N LEU A 542 14.80 -17.63 28.25
CA LEU A 542 15.68 -16.52 27.87
C LEU A 542 16.85 -16.36 28.84
N LEU A 543 16.63 -16.56 30.14
CA LEU A 543 17.69 -16.52 31.15
C LEU A 543 18.72 -17.64 30.91
N ALA A 544 18.28 -18.85 30.60
CA ALA A 544 19.18 -19.95 30.24
C ALA A 544 20.01 -19.63 28.98
N ASP A 545 19.39 -19.01 27.97
CA ASP A 545 20.11 -18.58 26.78
C ASP A 545 21.09 -17.44 27.08
N CYS A 546 20.72 -16.46 27.91
CA CYS A 546 21.62 -15.41 28.39
C CYS A 546 22.86 -16.02 29.07
N GLU A 547 22.66 -16.98 29.97
CA GLU A 547 23.76 -17.69 30.63
C GLU A 547 24.67 -18.39 29.62
N SER A 548 24.10 -19.06 28.61
CA SER A 548 24.87 -19.73 27.55
C SER A 548 25.69 -18.76 26.68
N GLN A 549 25.24 -17.51 26.56
CA GLN A 549 25.89 -16.44 25.80
C GLN A 549 26.82 -15.57 26.67
N GLY A 550 27.00 -15.90 27.95
CA GLY A 550 27.89 -15.17 28.87
C GLY A 550 27.30 -13.86 29.42
N ILE A 551 25.97 -13.70 29.34
CA ILE A 551 25.24 -12.55 29.88
C ILE A 551 24.73 -12.93 31.27
N HIS A 552 25.36 -12.40 32.32
CA HIS A 552 25.10 -12.83 33.70
C HIS A 552 24.45 -11.75 34.58
N SER A 553 24.41 -10.51 34.11
CA SER A 553 23.92 -9.37 34.88
C SER A 553 23.08 -8.41 34.05
N THR A 554 22.30 -7.58 34.73
CA THR A 554 21.60 -6.44 34.11
C THR A 554 22.55 -5.44 33.47
N ASP A 555 23.79 -5.32 33.96
CA ASP A 555 24.85 -4.49 33.38
C ASP A 555 25.33 -5.06 32.03
N ASP A 556 25.39 -6.39 31.92
CA ASP A 556 25.74 -7.04 30.65
C ASP A 556 24.64 -6.85 29.61
N LEU A 557 23.37 -6.90 30.03
CA LEU A 557 22.24 -6.58 29.14
C LEU A 557 22.32 -5.15 28.62
N LEU A 558 22.64 -4.16 29.46
CA LEU A 558 22.80 -2.76 29.02
C LEU A 558 23.89 -2.60 27.97
N LYS A 559 25.02 -3.30 28.09
CA LYS A 559 26.11 -3.21 27.09
C LYS A 559 25.67 -3.71 25.71
N HIS A 560 24.86 -4.76 25.66
CA HIS A 560 24.38 -5.36 24.41
C HIS A 560 23.15 -4.64 23.81
N GLN A 561 22.55 -3.67 24.52
CA GLN A 561 21.46 -2.84 23.96
C GLN A 561 21.91 -1.99 22.77
N GLN A 562 23.21 -1.70 22.67
CA GLN A 562 23.81 -0.80 21.68
C GLN A 562 24.46 -1.54 20.51
N ASP A 563 24.22 -2.84 20.35
CA ASP A 563 24.85 -3.63 19.29
C ASP A 563 24.43 -3.14 17.89
N PHE A 564 25.39 -3.13 16.95
CA PHE A 564 25.16 -2.55 15.62
C PHE A 564 24.01 -3.21 14.82
N GLU A 565 23.63 -4.46 15.13
CA GLU A 565 22.54 -5.17 14.44
C GLU A 565 21.14 -4.86 14.98
N THR A 566 21.02 -4.02 16.01
CA THR A 566 19.72 -3.65 16.64
C THR A 566 18.75 -3.05 15.63
N PHE A 567 19.24 -2.27 14.67
CA PHE A 567 18.42 -1.60 13.65
C PHE A 567 17.57 -2.58 12.81
N ASP A 568 17.99 -3.84 12.64
CA ASP A 568 17.25 -4.86 11.89
C ASP A 568 15.98 -5.31 12.64
N LYS A 569 16.05 -5.28 13.97
CA LYS A 569 15.01 -5.81 14.86
C LYS A 569 14.14 -4.69 15.46
N SER A 570 14.65 -3.47 15.51
CA SER A 570 13.92 -2.28 15.96
C SER A 570 12.69 -1.98 15.11
N MET A 571 11.69 -1.37 15.75
CA MET A 571 10.52 -0.82 15.07
C MET A 571 10.94 0.41 14.28
N LYS A 572 10.34 0.56 13.09
CA LYS A 572 10.56 1.71 12.22
C LYS A 572 9.43 2.71 12.37
N TYR A 573 9.78 3.99 12.21
CA TYR A 573 8.86 5.12 12.24
C TYR A 573 9.18 6.06 11.09
N HIS A 574 8.17 6.73 10.57
CA HIS A 574 8.39 7.72 9.52
C HIS A 574 8.92 9.03 10.11
N VAL A 575 9.86 9.65 9.40
CA VAL A 575 10.38 11.00 9.64
C VAL A 575 10.52 11.73 8.32
N ASN A 576 10.13 13.00 8.27
CA ASN A 576 10.22 13.81 7.07
C ASN A 576 11.43 14.74 7.18
N LEU A 577 12.34 14.69 6.21
CA LEU A 577 13.57 15.48 6.22
C LEU A 577 13.59 16.44 5.05
N LEU A 578 13.70 17.74 5.30
CA LEU A 578 13.81 18.78 4.27
C LEU A 578 15.22 19.37 4.27
N ALA A 579 15.87 19.45 3.10
CA ALA A 579 17.17 20.10 2.99
C ALA A 579 17.04 21.62 3.10
N LYS A 580 17.77 22.23 4.04
CA LYS A 580 17.78 23.69 4.23
C LYS A 580 18.61 24.40 3.17
N ASP A 581 19.73 23.79 2.79
CA ASP A 581 20.74 24.37 1.91
C ASP A 581 21.39 23.29 1.03
N SER A 582 22.36 23.70 0.21
CA SER A 582 23.09 22.77 -0.69
C SER A 582 23.90 21.70 0.07
N GLN A 583 24.35 21.99 1.29
CA GLN A 583 25.02 21.00 2.15
C GLN A 583 23.99 19.99 2.68
N GLY A 584 22.81 20.44 3.10
CA GLY A 584 21.69 19.59 3.52
C GLY A 584 21.27 18.62 2.43
N LEU A 585 21.21 19.07 1.17
CA LEU A 585 20.96 18.19 0.03
C LEU A 585 22.02 17.09 -0.11
N LYS A 586 23.30 17.42 0.07
CA LYS A 586 24.39 16.45 0.05
C LYS A 586 24.27 15.45 1.20
N GLU A 587 23.89 15.91 2.39
CA GLU A 587 23.65 15.03 3.54
C GLU A 587 22.43 14.13 3.33
N LEU A 588 21.34 14.62 2.71
CA LEU A 588 20.22 13.77 2.30
C LEU A 588 20.67 12.65 1.36
N TYR A 589 21.50 12.94 0.36
CA TYR A 589 22.05 11.90 -0.52
C TYR A 589 22.86 10.86 0.25
N LYS A 590 23.63 11.27 1.28
CA LYS A 590 24.35 10.32 2.14
C LYS A 590 23.42 9.49 3.00
N LEU A 591 22.39 10.08 3.62
CA LEU A 591 21.41 9.35 4.43
C LEU A 591 20.67 8.30 3.60
N VAL A 592 20.21 8.67 2.39
CA VAL A 592 19.61 7.73 1.44
C VAL A 592 20.59 6.63 1.03
N SER A 593 21.86 6.98 0.79
CA SER A 593 22.89 5.98 0.47
C SER A 593 23.13 5.02 1.63
N LEU A 594 23.23 5.52 2.86
CA LEU A 594 23.42 4.72 4.07
C LEU A 594 22.23 3.77 4.30
N SER A 595 21.00 4.25 4.10
CA SER A 595 19.81 3.42 4.27
C SER A 595 19.70 2.29 3.25
N HIS A 596 20.22 2.48 2.04
CA HIS A 596 20.23 1.49 0.96
C HIS A 596 21.49 0.61 0.94
N THR A 597 22.46 0.85 1.83
CA THR A 597 23.73 0.09 1.86
C THR A 597 24.00 -0.48 3.24
N LYS A 598 24.41 0.38 4.19
CA LYS A 598 24.84 0.00 5.53
C LYS A 598 23.68 -0.46 6.42
N TYR A 599 22.54 0.21 6.30
CA TYR A 599 21.36 -0.02 7.15
C TYR A 599 20.19 -0.63 6.37
N LEU A 600 20.50 -1.36 5.30
CA LEU A 600 19.50 -2.04 4.49
C LEU A 600 19.09 -3.35 5.18
N ARG A 601 17.81 -3.43 5.56
CA ARG A 601 17.25 -4.63 6.18
C ARG A 601 16.71 -5.60 5.12
N PHE A 602 16.97 -6.90 5.27
CA PHE A 602 16.39 -7.92 4.40
C PHE A 602 15.32 -8.77 5.14
N ARG A 603 14.09 -8.77 4.62
CA ARG A 603 12.98 -9.63 5.07
C ARG A 603 12.75 -10.76 4.06
N GLY A 604 12.87 -12.02 4.47
CA GLY A 604 12.48 -13.14 3.60
C GLY A 604 12.78 -14.54 4.10
N LYS A 605 11.88 -15.48 3.80
CA LYS A 605 12.19 -16.92 3.74
C LYS A 605 13.04 -17.14 2.50
N SER A 606 13.96 -18.10 2.52
CA SER A 606 14.21 -18.91 1.33
C SER A 606 12.90 -19.60 0.96
N VAL A 607 11.98 -18.90 0.29
CA VAL A 607 10.92 -19.56 -0.45
C VAL A 607 11.67 -20.30 -1.53
N LYS A 608 11.63 -21.64 -1.50
CA LYS A 608 12.39 -22.57 -2.35
C LYS A 608 12.20 -22.37 -3.89
N LYS A 609 11.60 -21.27 -4.35
CA LYS A 609 11.32 -20.98 -5.77
C LYS A 609 11.61 -19.55 -6.24
N SER A 610 12.02 -18.59 -5.40
CA SER A 610 12.50 -17.28 -5.88
C SER A 610 13.65 -16.76 -5.01
N ASN A 611 14.71 -16.25 -5.65
CA ASN A 611 15.83 -15.56 -5.02
C ASN A 611 15.45 -14.12 -4.56
N GLU A 612 14.17 -13.85 -4.31
CA GLU A 612 13.67 -12.51 -4.01
C GLU A 612 13.58 -12.33 -2.48
N SER A 613 14.62 -11.73 -1.90
CA SER A 613 14.55 -11.15 -0.56
C SER A 613 13.96 -9.75 -0.66
N ASN A 614 12.90 -9.47 0.12
CA ASN A 614 12.40 -8.09 0.22
C ASN A 614 13.40 -7.27 1.04
N ALA A 615 13.81 -6.11 0.56
CA ALA A 615 14.75 -5.23 1.23
C ALA A 615 14.06 -3.92 1.65
N GLU A 616 14.33 -3.47 2.86
CA GLU A 616 13.70 -2.31 3.49
C GLU A 616 14.80 -1.34 3.94
N PRO A 617 14.96 -0.18 3.28
CA PRO A 617 15.88 0.85 3.71
C PRO A 617 15.46 1.43 5.06
N ARG A 618 16.42 1.55 5.98
CA ARG A 618 16.23 2.14 7.33
C ARG A 618 17.35 3.10 7.65
N ILE A 619 17.11 4.04 8.54
CA ILE A 619 18.15 4.95 9.03
C ILE A 619 18.07 5.09 10.55
N PRO A 620 19.16 4.84 11.30
CA PRO A 620 19.17 5.10 12.74
C PRO A 620 19.03 6.60 13.05
N ARG A 621 18.34 6.92 14.14
CA ARG A 621 18.09 8.31 14.58
C ARG A 621 19.40 9.10 14.71
N HIS A 622 20.44 8.55 15.32
CA HIS A 622 21.71 9.26 15.50
C HIS A 622 22.39 9.69 14.18
N GLU A 623 22.14 9.00 13.06
CA GLU A 623 22.69 9.41 11.75
C GLU A 623 22.02 10.69 11.25
N ILE A 624 20.73 10.88 11.52
CA ILE A 624 20.00 12.11 11.22
C ILE A 624 20.51 13.24 12.13
N GLU A 625 20.71 12.95 13.41
CA GLU A 625 21.17 13.95 14.38
C GLU A 625 22.54 14.54 14.03
N LYS A 626 23.48 13.74 13.49
CA LYS A 626 24.80 14.20 13.05
C LYS A 626 24.74 15.32 12.01
N VAL A 627 23.68 15.37 11.21
CA VAL A 627 23.54 16.30 10.08
C VAL A 627 22.39 17.30 10.28
N ARG A 628 21.81 17.36 11.48
CA ARG A 628 20.62 18.18 11.79
C ARG A 628 20.78 19.67 11.50
N GLU A 629 22.01 20.20 11.52
CA GLU A 629 22.27 21.62 11.26
C GLU A 629 21.76 22.07 9.88
N HIS A 630 21.83 21.18 8.89
CA HIS A 630 21.48 21.44 7.49
C HIS A 630 20.11 20.89 7.06
N LEU A 631 19.35 20.29 7.99
CA LEU A 631 18.04 19.70 7.74
C LEU A 631 16.96 20.37 8.60
N LEU A 632 15.72 20.33 8.14
CA LEU A 632 14.54 20.49 9.00
C LEU A 632 13.89 19.13 9.17
N ILE A 633 13.67 18.74 10.42
CA ILE A 633 13.14 17.44 10.81
C ILE A 633 11.66 17.58 11.16
N GLY A 634 10.80 17.04 10.31
CA GLY A 634 9.35 16.99 10.47
C GLY A 634 8.85 15.67 11.04
N SER A 635 7.76 15.72 11.78
CA SER A 635 7.15 14.53 12.38
C SER A 635 6.42 13.62 11.40
N ALA A 636 6.35 13.93 10.10
CA ALA A 636 5.74 13.08 9.08
C ALA A 636 4.24 12.76 9.34
N CYS A 637 3.83 11.50 9.17
CA CYS A 637 2.44 11.05 9.22
C CYS A 637 2.10 10.34 10.56
N TYR A 638 0.94 9.65 10.60
CA TYR A 638 0.54 8.86 11.77
C TYR A 638 1.45 7.65 12.05
N ASN A 639 2.33 7.26 11.11
CA ASN A 639 3.35 6.23 11.31
C ASN A 639 4.62 6.76 11.99
N SER A 640 4.60 7.99 12.47
CA SER A 640 5.71 8.59 13.22
C SER A 640 5.75 8.13 14.68
N LEU A 641 6.95 8.18 15.26
CA LEU A 641 7.13 7.88 16.68
C LEU A 641 6.37 8.90 17.54
N LEU A 642 6.38 10.18 17.16
CA LEU A 642 5.60 11.22 17.83
C LEU A 642 4.11 10.88 17.94
N PHE A 643 3.48 10.46 16.84
CA PHE A 643 2.06 10.10 16.87
C PHE A 643 1.81 8.84 17.71
N GLU A 644 2.70 7.85 17.61
CA GLU A 644 2.60 6.63 18.43
C GLU A 644 2.73 6.91 19.92
N ILE A 645 3.63 7.82 20.33
CA ILE A 645 3.77 8.28 21.71
C ILE A 645 2.55 9.10 22.13
N ALA A 646 2.02 9.98 21.28
CA ALA A 646 0.80 10.73 21.61
C ALA A 646 -0.41 9.82 21.86
N ARG A 647 -0.49 8.71 21.10
CA ARG A 647 -1.52 7.69 21.20
C ARG A 647 -1.39 6.83 22.45
N THR A 648 -0.19 6.32 22.74
CA THR A 648 0.03 5.27 23.75
C THR A 648 0.70 5.76 25.03
N GLY A 649 1.51 6.80 24.94
CA GLY A 649 2.39 7.32 25.98
C GLY A 649 1.81 8.42 26.85
N SER A 650 2.63 8.84 27.80
CA SER A 650 2.39 9.97 28.70
C SER A 650 2.67 11.33 28.03
N MET A 651 2.21 12.42 28.66
CA MET A 651 2.53 13.78 28.18
C MET A 651 4.03 14.11 28.29
N GLU A 652 4.73 13.55 29.28
CA GLU A 652 6.17 13.76 29.46
C GLU A 652 7.00 13.08 28.37
N GLU A 653 6.62 11.84 28.01
CA GLU A 653 7.22 11.15 26.86
C GLU A 653 6.95 11.89 25.56
N LEU A 654 5.73 12.41 25.37
CA LEU A 654 5.38 13.21 24.19
C LEU A 654 6.20 14.49 24.11
N GLU A 655 6.41 15.19 25.23
CA GLU A 655 7.26 16.38 25.30
C GLU A 655 8.72 16.06 24.96
N THR A 656 9.24 14.95 25.51
CA THR A 656 10.61 14.50 25.27
C THR A 656 10.81 14.16 23.80
N GLU A 657 9.94 13.35 23.23
CA GLU A 657 9.99 12.94 21.81
C GLU A 657 9.82 14.15 20.87
N MET A 658 8.91 15.08 21.19
CA MET A 658 8.69 16.27 20.36
C MET A 658 9.90 17.21 20.29
N SER A 659 10.81 17.14 21.27
CA SER A 659 12.01 17.97 21.28
C SER A 659 12.94 17.70 20.09
N PHE A 660 12.94 16.45 19.57
CA PHE A 660 13.75 16.00 18.45
C PHE A 660 13.40 16.73 17.14
N TYR A 661 12.11 16.98 16.91
CA TYR A 661 11.58 17.58 15.68
C TYR A 661 11.71 19.10 15.67
N ASP A 662 11.99 19.69 14.49
CA ASP A 662 12.01 21.14 14.30
C ASP A 662 10.60 21.70 14.06
N TYR A 663 9.75 20.90 13.42
CA TYR A 663 8.33 21.18 13.22
C TYR A 663 7.48 19.92 13.33
N VAL A 664 6.21 20.11 13.67
CA VAL A 664 5.23 19.04 13.88
C VAL A 664 4.18 19.10 12.79
N GLU A 665 3.94 17.97 12.16
CA GLU A 665 2.98 17.82 11.07
C GLU A 665 1.65 17.28 11.59
N ILE A 666 0.56 17.84 11.06
CA ILE A 666 -0.80 17.34 11.28
C ILE A 666 -1.49 17.30 9.92
N GLN A 667 -2.19 16.19 9.66
CA GLN A 667 -2.93 15.98 8.41
C GLN A 667 -4.45 16.21 8.58
N PRO A 668 -5.22 16.36 7.50
CA PRO A 668 -6.68 16.33 7.55
C PRO A 668 -7.20 15.02 8.13
N LEU A 669 -8.37 15.06 8.77
CA LEU A 669 -8.96 13.90 9.44
C LEU A 669 -9.12 12.65 8.55
N SER A 670 -9.37 12.85 7.25
CA SER A 670 -9.48 11.76 6.27
C SER A 670 -8.22 10.89 6.18
N ASN A 671 -7.05 11.43 6.52
CA ASN A 671 -5.79 10.68 6.47
C ASN A 671 -5.68 9.67 7.62
N TYR A 672 -6.40 9.87 8.72
CA TYR A 672 -6.37 9.02 9.91
C TYR A 672 -7.55 8.04 10.00
N GLU A 673 -8.53 8.14 9.11
CA GLU A 673 -9.71 7.25 9.09
C GLU A 673 -9.38 5.75 9.16
N PRO A 674 -8.30 5.24 8.52
CA PRO A 674 -7.89 3.85 8.67
C PRO A 674 -7.68 3.39 10.09
N LEU A 675 -7.22 4.27 10.98
CA LEU A 675 -6.99 3.92 12.38
C LEU A 675 -8.31 3.64 13.10
N ILE A 676 -9.41 4.28 12.70
CA ILE A 676 -10.71 4.13 13.33
C ILE A 676 -11.37 2.81 12.90
N TYR A 677 -11.52 2.58 11.60
CA TYR A 677 -12.22 1.38 11.13
C TYR A 677 -11.41 0.08 11.30
N THR A 678 -10.10 0.17 11.53
CA THR A 678 -9.26 -0.99 11.92
C THR A 678 -9.28 -1.25 13.43
N ASN A 679 -10.01 -0.46 14.22
CA ASN A 679 -10.02 -0.48 15.69
C ASN A 679 -8.64 -0.20 16.33
N SER A 680 -7.74 0.48 15.60
CA SER A 680 -6.49 1.00 16.18
C SER A 680 -6.73 2.22 17.07
N LEU A 681 -7.82 2.95 16.79
CA LEU A 681 -8.44 3.99 17.62
C LEU A 681 -9.93 3.67 17.78
N LYS A 682 -10.51 4.03 18.92
CA LYS A 682 -11.91 3.69 19.26
C LYS A 682 -12.90 4.58 18.54
N SER A 683 -12.55 5.85 18.37
CA SER A 683 -13.46 6.84 17.79
C SER A 683 -12.74 8.06 17.21
N LYS A 684 -13.51 8.88 16.50
CA LYS A 684 -13.05 10.15 15.95
C LYS A 684 -12.73 11.17 17.05
N GLU A 685 -13.45 11.12 18.17
CA GLU A 685 -13.22 12.00 19.32
C GLU A 685 -11.88 11.70 19.99
N GLU A 686 -11.51 10.42 20.10
CA GLU A 686 -10.19 10.00 20.59
C GLU A 686 -9.08 10.53 19.70
N LEU A 687 -9.20 10.37 18.37
CA LEU A 687 -8.27 10.93 17.40
C LEU A 687 -8.13 12.46 17.58
N ILE A 688 -9.25 13.18 17.67
CA ILE A 688 -9.24 14.63 17.87
C ILE A 688 -8.51 15.01 19.17
N GLN A 689 -8.69 14.23 20.24
CA GLN A 689 -7.98 14.47 21.50
C GLN A 689 -6.47 14.28 21.34
N ILE A 690 -6.02 13.20 20.69
CA ILE A 690 -4.60 12.95 20.40
C ILE A 690 -4.00 14.12 19.59
N LEU A 691 -4.69 14.57 18.53
CA LEU A 691 -4.23 15.70 17.73
C LEU A 691 -4.17 16.99 18.55
N LYS A 692 -5.14 17.24 19.43
CA LYS A 692 -5.10 18.39 20.35
C LYS A 692 -3.94 18.31 21.34
N ASP A 693 -3.61 17.13 21.84
CA ASP A 693 -2.48 16.93 22.75
C ASP A 693 -1.14 17.20 22.05
N ILE A 694 -1.00 16.77 20.79
CA ILE A 694 0.15 17.10 19.95
C ILE A 694 0.27 18.63 19.76
N ILE A 695 -0.82 19.29 19.37
CA ILE A 695 -0.84 20.76 19.18
C ILE A 695 -0.50 21.50 20.48
N PHE A 696 -1.09 21.07 21.59
CA PHE A 696 -0.86 21.65 22.89
C PHE A 696 0.62 21.54 23.29
N THR A 697 1.20 20.36 23.12
CA THR A 697 2.60 20.09 23.43
C THR A 697 3.54 20.90 22.54
N ALA A 698 3.24 21.01 21.24
CA ALA A 698 4.03 21.82 20.32
C ALA A 698 4.03 23.30 20.72
N LYS A 699 2.87 23.83 21.10
CA LYS A 699 2.77 25.20 21.63
C LYS A 699 3.57 25.37 22.91
N LYS A 700 3.52 24.41 23.84
CA LYS A 700 4.29 24.42 25.09
C LYS A 700 5.80 24.50 24.81
N LEU A 701 6.27 23.78 23.80
CA LEU A 701 7.68 23.71 23.42
C LEU A 701 8.11 24.77 22.36
N ASN A 702 7.23 25.71 22.00
CA ASN A 702 7.45 26.69 20.93
C ASN A 702 7.85 26.06 19.58
N LYS A 703 7.31 24.88 19.26
CA LYS A 703 7.49 24.21 17.98
C LYS A 703 6.43 24.68 16.98
N LEU A 704 6.81 24.78 15.70
CA LEU A 704 5.87 25.10 14.63
C LEU A 704 4.97 23.89 14.37
N VAL A 705 3.66 24.11 14.34
CA VAL A 705 2.69 23.11 13.87
C VAL A 705 2.31 23.47 12.44
N VAL A 706 2.46 22.54 11.51
CA VAL A 706 2.15 22.73 10.09
C VAL A 706 1.10 21.73 9.63
N ALA A 707 0.17 22.19 8.82
CA ALA A 707 -0.84 21.34 8.22
C ALA A 707 -0.32 20.79 6.88
N THR A 708 -0.09 19.48 6.79
CA THR A 708 0.42 18.82 5.57
C THR A 708 -0.63 17.90 4.94
N GLY A 709 -0.57 17.72 3.62
CA GLY A 709 -1.53 16.92 2.87
C GLY A 709 -1.23 15.42 2.87
N ASP A 710 0.06 15.06 3.06
CA ASP A 710 0.58 13.71 2.83
C ASP A 710 0.15 13.20 1.44
N VAL A 711 0.45 14.02 0.44
CA VAL A 711 -0.13 13.95 -0.91
C VAL A 711 0.43 12.74 -1.66
N HIS A 712 -0.43 11.90 -2.24
CA HIS A 712 -0.01 10.75 -3.04
C HIS A 712 -0.50 10.81 -4.50
N TYR A 713 -1.40 11.73 -4.80
CA TYR A 713 -1.93 11.97 -6.13
C TYR A 713 -2.36 13.43 -6.30
N VAL A 714 -2.39 13.94 -7.53
CA VAL A 714 -2.63 15.38 -7.76
C VAL A 714 -4.12 15.70 -7.65
N ASP A 715 -4.95 14.95 -8.36
CA ASP A 715 -6.38 15.19 -8.48
C ASP A 715 -7.22 14.20 -7.67
N GLN A 716 -8.39 14.61 -7.19
CA GLN A 716 -9.20 13.74 -6.32
C GLN A 716 -9.64 12.45 -7.05
N GLU A 717 -9.84 12.54 -8.35
CA GLU A 717 -10.22 11.46 -9.26
C GLU A 717 -9.12 10.40 -9.39
N ASP A 718 -7.85 10.77 -9.19
CA ASP A 718 -6.71 9.84 -9.26
C ASP A 718 -6.69 8.83 -8.10
N LYS A 719 -7.54 9.03 -7.07
CA LYS A 719 -7.70 8.10 -5.94
C LYS A 719 -7.90 6.66 -6.41
N ILE A 720 -8.66 6.46 -7.48
CA ILE A 720 -8.94 5.11 -8.01
C ILE A 720 -7.68 4.33 -8.37
N PHE A 721 -6.63 5.00 -8.86
CA PHE A 721 -5.37 4.36 -9.22
C PHE A 721 -4.60 3.92 -7.97
N ARG A 722 -4.60 4.76 -6.93
CA ARG A 722 -3.96 4.39 -5.66
C ARG A 722 -4.72 3.26 -4.96
N ASP A 723 -6.05 3.27 -4.99
CA ASP A 723 -6.87 2.20 -4.44
C ASP A 723 -6.52 0.85 -5.10
N VAL A 724 -6.23 0.83 -6.41
CA VAL A 724 -5.73 -0.36 -7.11
C VAL A 724 -4.36 -0.79 -6.56
N TYR A 725 -3.43 0.14 -6.32
CA TYR A 725 -2.10 -0.17 -5.77
C TYR A 725 -2.20 -0.76 -4.36
N VAL A 726 -3.04 -0.19 -3.50
CA VAL A 726 -3.27 -0.68 -2.13
C VAL A 726 -3.84 -2.11 -2.14
N ASN A 727 -4.73 -2.42 -3.10
CA ASN A 727 -5.35 -3.74 -3.21
C ASN A 727 -4.48 -4.78 -3.94
N ALA A 728 -3.50 -4.35 -4.72
CA ALA A 728 -2.55 -5.20 -5.41
C ALA A 728 -1.54 -5.84 -4.44
N ILE A 729 -0.87 -6.92 -4.89
CA ILE A 729 0.26 -7.50 -4.17
C ILE A 729 1.51 -6.82 -4.72
N GLY A 730 2.29 -6.17 -3.84
CA GLY A 730 3.53 -5.50 -4.21
C GLY A 730 4.64 -6.48 -4.59
N LEU A 731 5.74 -5.94 -5.09
CA LEU A 731 6.95 -6.69 -5.39
C LEU A 731 7.47 -7.39 -4.11
N GLY A 732 7.93 -8.63 -4.24
CA GLY A 732 8.33 -9.45 -3.08
C GLY A 732 7.17 -10.03 -2.25
N GLY A 733 5.92 -9.92 -2.72
CA GLY A 733 4.75 -10.57 -2.10
C GLY A 733 4.24 -9.89 -0.84
N VAL A 734 4.70 -8.67 -0.55
CA VAL A 734 4.24 -7.86 0.59
C VAL A 734 3.05 -7.01 0.16
N ARG A 735 2.06 -6.90 1.05
CA ARG A 735 0.88 -6.07 0.84
C ARG A 735 1.14 -4.65 1.31
N HIS A 736 0.43 -3.71 0.70
CA HIS A 736 0.45 -2.31 1.09
C HIS A 736 0.05 -2.13 2.57
N PRO A 737 0.66 -1.19 3.33
CA PRO A 737 0.30 -0.94 4.74
C PRO A 737 -1.17 -0.63 4.98
N LEU A 738 -1.82 0.06 4.04
CA LEU A 738 -3.26 0.37 4.07
C LEU A 738 -4.17 -0.82 3.69
N TYR A 739 -3.61 -1.98 3.34
CA TYR A 739 -4.43 -3.14 2.98
C TYR A 739 -5.11 -3.72 4.22
N VAL A 740 -6.44 -3.68 4.22
CA VAL A 740 -7.26 -4.29 5.27
C VAL A 740 -7.55 -5.75 4.95
N TYR A 741 -7.14 -6.65 5.83
CA TYR A 741 -7.35 -8.10 5.68
C TYR A 741 -8.81 -8.51 5.84
N ASP A 742 -9.55 -7.87 6.73
CA ASP A 742 -10.98 -8.10 6.89
C ASP A 742 -11.74 -7.59 5.67
N ASN A 743 -12.35 -8.51 4.92
CA ASN A 743 -13.06 -8.20 3.69
C ASN A 743 -14.32 -7.36 3.89
N ALA A 744 -15.00 -7.48 5.04
CA ALA A 744 -16.20 -6.69 5.33
C ALA A 744 -15.80 -5.25 5.67
N VAL A 745 -14.78 -5.07 6.51
CA VAL A 745 -14.23 -3.74 6.82
C VAL A 745 -13.71 -3.06 5.55
N ARG A 746 -12.94 -3.78 4.72
CA ARG A 746 -12.37 -3.21 3.48
C ARG A 746 -13.44 -2.75 2.47
N ARG A 747 -14.59 -3.44 2.38
CA ARG A 747 -15.65 -3.09 1.41
C ARG A 747 -16.55 -1.95 1.88
N ASN A 748 -16.66 -1.76 3.20
CA ASN A 748 -17.58 -0.80 3.79
C ASN A 748 -16.90 0.54 4.15
N ASN A 749 -15.57 0.62 4.01
CA ASN A 749 -14.81 1.81 4.34
C ASN A 749 -13.98 2.24 3.13
N GLU A 750 -13.81 3.54 2.97
CA GLU A 750 -12.96 4.11 1.93
C GLU A 750 -11.51 4.24 2.39
N LEU A 751 -10.59 4.17 1.44
CA LEU A 751 -9.20 4.53 1.67
C LEU A 751 -9.04 6.05 1.86
N PRO A 752 -7.97 6.48 2.55
CA PRO A 752 -7.68 7.90 2.80
C PRO A 752 -7.72 8.76 1.55
N SER A 753 -8.25 9.98 1.70
CA SER A 753 -8.17 11.00 0.65
C SER A 753 -6.86 11.77 0.78
N GLN A 754 -5.94 11.56 -0.14
CA GLN A 754 -4.57 12.12 -0.13
C GLN A 754 -4.23 12.81 -1.46
N HIS A 755 -5.22 13.49 -2.04
CA HIS A 755 -4.99 14.35 -3.20
C HIS A 755 -4.29 15.65 -2.80
N PHE A 756 -3.74 16.36 -3.78
CA PHE A 756 -3.18 17.68 -3.55
C PHE A 756 -4.28 18.72 -3.33
N ARG A 757 -4.60 18.98 -2.06
CA ARG A 757 -5.69 19.89 -1.66
C ARG A 757 -5.41 21.33 -2.09
N THR A 758 -6.43 22.17 -2.21
CA THR A 758 -6.32 23.64 -2.27
C THR A 758 -6.19 24.24 -0.86
N THR A 759 -5.71 25.48 -0.74
CA THR A 759 -5.59 26.17 0.56
C THR A 759 -6.92 26.17 1.32
N GLN A 760 -8.04 26.41 0.62
CA GLN A 760 -9.38 26.41 1.23
C GLN A 760 -9.78 25.04 1.78
N GLU A 761 -9.58 23.97 1.01
CA GLU A 761 -9.88 22.60 1.47
C GLU A 761 -9.03 22.20 2.68
N MET A 762 -7.78 22.69 2.76
CA MET A 762 -6.96 22.47 3.95
C MET A 762 -7.46 23.26 5.16
N LEU A 763 -7.93 24.51 4.99
CA LEU A 763 -8.53 25.27 6.08
C LEU A 763 -9.81 24.57 6.61
N GLU A 764 -10.58 23.95 5.72
CA GLU A 764 -11.80 23.20 6.08
C GLU A 764 -11.50 21.82 6.68
N GLY A 765 -10.28 21.30 6.50
CA GLY A 765 -9.86 19.98 6.97
C GLY A 765 -9.76 19.81 8.50
N TYR A 766 -9.88 20.91 9.26
CA TYR A 766 -9.67 20.95 10.72
C TYR A 766 -10.87 21.55 11.47
N PRO A 767 -12.09 21.01 11.32
CA PRO A 767 -13.31 21.62 11.87
C PRO A 767 -13.37 21.62 13.40
N TYR A 768 -12.45 20.93 14.07
CA TYR A 768 -12.39 20.77 15.53
C TYR A 768 -11.43 21.75 16.22
N LEU A 769 -10.77 22.63 15.44
CA LEU A 769 -9.82 23.63 15.90
C LEU A 769 -10.35 25.05 15.68
N ASP A 770 -9.75 25.99 16.39
CA ASP A 770 -10.01 27.42 16.19
C ASP A 770 -9.56 27.88 14.79
N PRO A 771 -10.38 28.63 14.02
CA PRO A 771 -10.04 29.05 12.66
C PRO A 771 -8.72 29.84 12.54
N GLU A 772 -8.35 30.65 13.54
CA GLU A 772 -7.10 31.42 13.48
C GLU A 772 -5.90 30.50 13.66
N LEU A 773 -5.99 29.51 14.56
CA LEU A 773 -4.97 28.48 14.68
C LEU A 773 -4.84 27.66 13.40
N VAL A 774 -5.96 27.30 12.76
CA VAL A 774 -5.94 26.56 11.49
C VAL A 774 -5.27 27.37 10.40
N LYS A 775 -5.62 28.65 10.25
CA LYS A 775 -4.96 29.56 9.32
C LYS A 775 -3.45 29.67 9.60
N GLN A 776 -3.06 29.81 10.86
CA GLN A 776 -1.66 29.83 11.27
C GLN A 776 -0.92 28.55 10.87
N MET A 777 -1.52 27.37 11.09
CA MET A 777 -0.91 26.07 10.75
C MET A 777 -0.85 25.81 9.24
N VAL A 778 -1.89 26.20 8.50
CA VAL A 778 -2.01 25.95 7.05
C VAL A 778 -1.15 26.92 6.26
N ILE A 779 -1.16 28.22 6.61
CA ILE A 779 -0.56 29.28 5.80
C ILE A 779 0.72 29.79 6.47
N ASP A 780 0.61 30.41 7.64
CA ASP A 780 1.73 31.17 8.22
C ASP A 780 2.93 30.29 8.57
N ASN A 781 2.68 29.13 9.18
CA ASN A 781 3.74 28.23 9.59
C ASN A 781 4.35 27.46 8.40
N SER A 782 3.57 27.13 7.36
CA SER A 782 4.12 26.52 6.15
C SER A 782 5.03 27.50 5.40
N GLN A 783 4.68 28.79 5.39
CA GLN A 783 5.53 29.86 4.89
C GLN A 783 6.80 30.06 5.73
N LYS A 784 6.71 30.02 7.07
CA LYS A 784 7.90 30.10 7.96
C LYS A 784 8.87 28.94 7.76
N ILE A 785 8.39 27.73 7.45
CA ILE A 785 9.26 26.61 7.09
C ILE A 785 9.94 26.90 5.75
N ASN A 786 9.18 27.37 4.78
CA ASN A 786 9.70 27.75 3.46
C ASN A 786 10.79 28.84 3.56
N GLU A 787 10.64 29.85 4.42
CA GLU A 787 11.63 30.92 4.64
C GLU A 787 12.97 30.41 5.17
N GLN A 788 13.00 29.27 5.86
CA GLN A 788 14.21 28.66 6.41
C GLN A 788 15.00 27.82 5.38
N ILE A 789 14.48 27.70 4.15
CA ILE A 789 15.02 26.83 3.10
C ILE A 789 15.47 27.68 1.90
N GLU A 790 16.72 27.48 1.47
CA GLU A 790 17.28 28.12 0.30
C GLU A 790 16.73 27.54 -1.03
N VAL A 791 16.93 28.25 -2.12
CA VAL A 791 16.66 27.70 -3.46
C VAL A 791 17.84 26.81 -3.87
N ILE A 792 17.61 25.50 -3.91
CA ILE A 792 18.65 24.49 -4.15
C ILE A 792 18.57 23.93 -5.58
N GLN A 793 19.71 23.53 -6.15
CA GLN A 793 19.78 22.78 -7.41
C GLN A 793 20.33 21.36 -7.19
N PRO A 794 19.48 20.31 -7.27
CA PRO A 794 19.88 18.91 -7.11
C PRO A 794 20.98 18.44 -8.03
N ILE A 795 20.93 18.90 -9.29
CA ILE A 795 21.89 18.59 -10.33
C ILE A 795 22.61 19.88 -10.71
N PRO A 796 23.95 19.93 -10.55
CA PRO A 796 24.76 21.05 -11.01
C PRO A 796 24.65 21.27 -12.53
N ALA A 797 24.74 22.52 -12.97
CA ALA A 797 24.72 22.84 -14.40
C ALA A 797 26.06 22.56 -15.11
N GLU A 798 27.17 22.51 -14.36
CA GLU A 798 28.52 22.40 -14.90
C GLU A 798 28.97 20.95 -15.10
N LEU A 799 29.80 20.73 -16.12
CA LEU A 799 30.49 19.46 -16.36
C LEU A 799 31.78 19.41 -15.55
N TYR A 800 31.92 18.42 -14.67
CA TYR A 800 33.15 18.18 -13.92
C TYR A 800 33.99 17.12 -14.65
N THR A 801 35.13 17.53 -15.21
CA THR A 801 36.04 16.65 -15.94
C THR A 801 37.08 16.03 -15.00
N PRO A 802 37.44 14.75 -15.18
CA PRO A 802 38.44 14.09 -14.34
C PRO A 802 39.86 14.56 -14.68
N HIS A 803 40.76 14.52 -13.71
CA HIS A 803 42.17 14.84 -13.89
C HIS A 803 43.05 13.68 -13.40
N ILE A 804 43.96 13.20 -14.26
CA ILE A 804 44.99 12.22 -13.91
C ILE A 804 46.32 12.77 -14.40
N GLU A 805 47.29 12.91 -13.50
CA GLU A 805 48.60 13.48 -13.82
C GLU A 805 49.26 12.71 -14.98
N GLY A 806 49.70 13.45 -16.00
CA GLY A 806 50.38 12.89 -17.17
C GLY A 806 49.50 12.13 -18.17
N SER A 807 48.18 12.03 -17.97
CA SER A 807 47.28 11.35 -18.93
C SER A 807 47.33 11.98 -20.32
N ASP A 808 47.32 13.32 -20.39
CA ASP A 808 47.23 14.06 -21.65
C ASP A 808 48.52 13.96 -22.46
N TYR A 809 49.67 13.93 -21.76
CA TYR A 809 50.96 13.69 -22.37
C TYR A 809 51.03 12.27 -22.95
N LYS A 810 50.65 11.25 -22.16
CA LYS A 810 50.65 9.86 -22.60
C LYS A 810 49.69 9.63 -23.76
N LEU A 811 48.51 10.26 -23.74
CA LEU A 811 47.56 10.19 -24.83
C LEU A 811 48.17 10.76 -26.12
N LYS A 812 48.75 11.97 -26.06
CA LYS A 812 49.46 12.57 -27.20
C LYS A 812 50.53 11.63 -27.72
N GLU A 813 51.41 11.14 -26.85
CA GLU A 813 52.49 10.22 -27.21
C GLU A 813 51.97 8.96 -27.92
N ILE A 814 50.93 8.31 -27.38
CA ILE A 814 50.32 7.10 -27.98
C ILE A 814 49.74 7.40 -29.36
N CYS A 815 49.06 8.53 -29.52
CA CYS A 815 48.44 8.91 -30.79
C CYS A 815 49.51 9.23 -31.85
N TYR A 816 50.54 10.01 -31.51
CA TYR A 816 51.65 10.31 -32.42
C TYR A 816 52.45 9.06 -32.78
N ASN A 817 52.79 8.21 -31.81
CA ASN A 817 53.53 6.97 -32.04
C ASN A 817 52.77 6.02 -32.99
N ASN A 818 51.45 5.88 -32.82
CA ASN A 818 50.63 5.07 -33.72
C ASN A 818 50.49 5.70 -35.11
N ALA A 819 50.31 7.02 -35.20
CA ALA A 819 50.22 7.72 -36.48
C ALA A 819 51.53 7.56 -37.27
N HIS A 820 52.69 7.73 -36.64
CA HIS A 820 53.99 7.52 -37.27
C HIS A 820 54.21 6.08 -37.73
N ARG A 821 53.76 5.10 -36.93
CA ARG A 821 53.83 3.68 -37.29
C ARG A 821 53.03 3.32 -38.54
N ILE A 822 51.88 3.97 -38.77
CA ILE A 822 50.97 3.67 -39.87
C ILE A 822 51.27 4.52 -41.12
N TYR A 823 51.53 5.82 -40.94
CA TYR A 823 51.61 6.81 -42.02
C TYR A 823 53.02 7.33 -42.30
N GLY A 824 54.02 6.96 -41.50
CA GLY A 824 55.42 7.36 -41.67
C GLY A 824 55.85 8.58 -40.84
N ASN A 825 57.14 8.90 -40.88
CA ASN A 825 57.73 10.08 -40.25
C ASN A 825 58.65 10.78 -41.27
N PRO A 826 58.31 11.98 -41.79
CA PRO A 826 57.24 12.88 -41.33
C PRO A 826 55.81 12.41 -41.70
N LEU A 827 54.81 12.90 -40.97
CA LEU A 827 53.39 12.62 -41.26
C LEU A 827 52.91 13.38 -42.51
N PRO A 828 51.98 12.83 -43.30
CA PRO A 828 51.29 13.60 -44.32
C PRO A 828 50.54 14.80 -43.71
N GLU A 829 50.56 15.95 -44.41
CA GLU A 829 49.99 17.21 -43.92
C GLU A 829 48.51 17.09 -43.50
N LEU A 830 47.72 16.27 -44.21
CA LEU A 830 46.32 16.01 -43.88
C LEU A 830 46.17 15.33 -42.51
N VAL A 831 47.02 14.34 -42.22
CA VAL A 831 46.99 13.54 -40.98
C VAL A 831 47.47 14.38 -39.81
N GLU A 832 48.56 15.13 -39.99
CA GLU A 832 49.10 16.01 -38.95
C GLU A 832 48.11 17.11 -38.54
N LYS A 833 47.50 17.80 -39.51
CA LYS A 833 46.46 18.81 -39.24
C LYS A 833 45.27 18.23 -38.50
N ARG A 834 44.83 17.02 -38.86
CA ARG A 834 43.72 16.33 -38.20
C ARG A 834 44.07 15.99 -36.75
N LEU A 835 45.23 15.38 -36.54
CA LEU A 835 45.72 14.92 -35.23
C LEU A 835 45.88 16.09 -34.25
N VAL A 836 46.50 17.19 -34.69
CA VAL A 836 46.66 18.40 -33.87
C VAL A 836 45.31 18.99 -33.49
N ARG A 837 44.39 19.12 -34.45
CA ARG A 837 43.05 19.68 -34.21
C ARG A 837 42.27 18.86 -33.18
N GLU A 838 42.28 17.54 -33.31
CA GLU A 838 41.51 16.66 -32.42
C GLU A 838 42.11 16.56 -31.04
N LEU A 839 43.43 16.33 -30.92
CA LEU A 839 44.09 16.26 -29.62
C LEU A 839 43.94 17.56 -28.84
N ASN A 840 44.05 18.71 -29.49
CA ASN A 840 43.82 20.00 -28.84
C ASN A 840 42.38 20.14 -28.36
N SER A 841 41.39 19.76 -29.17
CA SER A 841 39.98 19.80 -28.76
C SER A 841 39.68 18.85 -27.60
N ILE A 842 40.18 17.61 -27.65
CA ILE A 842 39.98 16.59 -26.62
C ILE A 842 40.57 17.04 -25.29
N ILE A 843 41.80 17.56 -25.30
CA ILE A 843 42.51 17.95 -24.07
C ILE A 843 41.94 19.25 -23.51
N THR A 844 41.67 20.25 -24.35
CA THR A 844 41.12 21.55 -23.88
C THR A 844 39.75 21.38 -23.24
N ASN A 845 38.93 20.45 -23.75
CA ASN A 845 37.62 20.14 -23.19
C ASN A 845 37.66 19.08 -22.07
N GLY A 846 38.85 18.66 -21.60
CA GLY A 846 39.01 17.74 -20.46
C GLY A 846 38.64 16.27 -20.74
N TYR A 847 38.58 15.84 -22.01
CA TYR A 847 38.29 14.45 -22.38
C TYR A 847 39.54 13.56 -22.45
N GLY A 848 40.76 14.11 -22.29
CA GLY A 848 42.02 13.38 -22.42
C GLY A 848 42.11 12.15 -21.51
N VAL A 849 41.74 12.30 -20.24
CA VAL A 849 41.69 11.18 -19.26
C VAL A 849 40.78 10.05 -19.72
N ILE A 850 39.61 10.36 -20.28
CA ILE A 850 38.61 9.37 -20.70
C ILE A 850 39.12 8.60 -21.93
N TYR A 851 39.74 9.28 -22.90
CA TYR A 851 40.37 8.65 -24.06
C TYR A 851 41.52 7.72 -23.64
N TYR A 852 42.38 8.19 -22.74
CA TYR A 852 43.49 7.39 -22.22
C TYR A 852 43.01 6.15 -21.45
N THR A 853 42.01 6.32 -20.59
CA THR A 853 41.45 5.20 -19.82
C THR A 853 40.74 4.19 -20.72
N SER A 854 40.00 4.66 -21.74
CA SER A 854 39.37 3.79 -22.74
C SER A 854 40.40 2.98 -23.53
N TYR A 855 41.53 3.60 -23.90
CA TYR A 855 42.66 2.89 -24.51
C TYR A 855 43.20 1.78 -23.58
N LEU A 856 43.40 2.08 -22.30
CA LEU A 856 43.90 1.09 -21.32
C LEU A 856 42.92 -0.07 -21.14
N LEU A 857 41.61 0.18 -21.09
CA LEU A 857 40.58 -0.86 -21.00
C LEU A 857 40.61 -1.79 -22.22
N VAL A 858 40.68 -1.23 -23.43
CA VAL A 858 40.76 -2.02 -24.66
C VAL A 858 42.06 -2.82 -24.72
N LYS A 859 43.19 -2.20 -24.40
CA LYS A 859 44.50 -2.88 -24.34
C LYS A 859 44.46 -4.05 -23.36
N HIS A 860 43.97 -3.82 -22.14
CA HIS A 860 43.87 -4.84 -21.11
C HIS A 860 42.96 -6.00 -21.57
N SER A 861 41.82 -5.71 -22.18
CA SER A 861 40.92 -6.74 -22.76
C SER A 861 41.63 -7.60 -23.80
N LEU A 862 42.37 -6.98 -24.73
CA LEU A 862 43.09 -7.68 -25.79
C LEU A 862 44.24 -8.55 -25.24
N GLU A 863 44.97 -8.06 -24.24
CA GLU A 863 46.01 -8.82 -23.55
C GLU A 863 45.45 -10.08 -22.85
N HIS A 864 44.18 -10.06 -22.45
CA HIS A 864 43.48 -11.21 -21.86
C HIS A 864 42.71 -12.04 -22.89
N GLY A 865 42.88 -11.79 -24.20
CA GLY A 865 42.28 -12.58 -25.27
C GLY A 865 40.82 -12.23 -25.60
N TYR A 866 40.30 -11.11 -25.09
CA TYR A 866 38.94 -10.64 -25.37
C TYR A 866 38.95 -9.49 -26.38
N MET A 867 38.39 -9.74 -27.56
CA MET A 867 38.22 -8.72 -28.60
C MET A 867 37.16 -7.70 -28.21
N VAL A 868 37.39 -6.43 -28.56
CA VAL A 868 36.46 -5.32 -28.31
C VAL A 868 35.96 -4.76 -29.64
N GLY A 869 34.64 -4.68 -29.80
CA GLY A 869 34.00 -4.06 -30.97
C GLY A 869 33.79 -2.56 -30.78
N SER A 870 34.05 -1.77 -31.83
CA SER A 870 33.82 -0.31 -31.83
C SER A 870 32.33 0.04 -31.88
N ARG A 871 31.92 1.15 -31.23
CA ARG A 871 30.53 1.66 -31.27
C ARG A 871 30.48 3.16 -31.00
N GLY A 872 29.46 3.82 -31.55
CA GLY A 872 29.10 5.20 -31.20
C GLY A 872 29.93 6.26 -31.93
N SER A 873 29.77 7.51 -31.51
CA SER A 873 30.38 8.67 -32.16
C SER A 873 31.91 8.76 -32.01
N VAL A 874 32.53 8.00 -31.10
CA VAL A 874 33.99 8.00 -30.93
C VAL A 874 34.72 7.55 -32.20
N GLY A 875 34.10 6.75 -33.06
CA GLY A 875 34.67 6.39 -34.37
C GLY A 875 34.72 7.54 -35.39
N SER A 876 34.16 8.70 -35.04
CA SER A 876 34.31 9.94 -35.81
C SER A 876 35.61 10.69 -35.48
N SER A 877 36.27 10.31 -34.36
CA SER A 877 37.57 10.80 -33.92
C SER A 877 38.70 9.88 -34.38
#